data_AF-A0A5D0SSH8-F1
#
_entry.id   AF-A0A5D0SSH8-F1
#
_cell.length_a   1.000
_cell.length_b   1.000
_cell.length_c   1.000
_cell.angle_alpha   90.00
_cell.angle_beta   90.00
_cell.angle_gamma   90.00
#
_symmetry.space_group_name_H-M   'P 1'
#
loop_
_entity.id
_entity.type
_entity.pdbx_description
1 polymer ?
#
loop_
_entity_poly.entity_id
_entity_poly.type
_entity_poly.pdbx_seq_one_letter_code
_entity_poly.pdbx_strand_id
1 'polypeptide(L)'
;MRLPLLPGKAARLSLDLRNFPAEFQLFSPHVLSLILEDRSGNRLPMVRELFVRNDGDRFTLQSSATNGKDKDETTRWRVFTRTFHPSATAQQGAGELHDRPQIDVSWAVPEDKGRGDRGTFWAFFPTNYATTLRGLLNAPWKTSEDRQNLYDNNPFNEELIAPAALLIVEALPELVDPADPGSYLTLLPGRGREAPQWADVRLTKQVWETTAVRPSLPDQLGVLRRPNELHMPPENTPNTLMQMWAGYTGRPHDWTHPSIEQRDRRARARLIFENAGLSEASVVQWLQALVHDGTAEASACAIRILAGLQRENYEDAAVARRAQIVLTESHGMVSVDHPGLYQRSGLDELADDLVYVDAGVTDEIGLRSDLNELGVREATPLGKLKAVLDRGVDGYGDKDWQALWGLVRRVTPHDAADAVRKALADPMRAFRVRTMAGRFRPLAECLLPGRVIPADGSRDQDLVVDLRVHGADRPALAALGMSDVPEMTVDPRADDWFEEYRESALQRLNNSLDKNVRPRKLSALEVDGTTPLGPLGVLTTLSDEGRALFVKHLPAGRLVRDWTARAHTSTVHVPSPLVWMVRRRGKVDSSQGLLPVPMTVNPGLQEYADVLPVARVDRNVADVLGLPSTVDRIPEQLWRYVVQTVENSQDDVVPGKAYALVLRSGVEWPGGETRCRIGDTWGTRPDDQICVTADRVEYDTLVMERVPALLAPTVADVERMVETWGMLRYADAVSMEVRTAEETEPVVVVTEYPHLAVLRSRLANGWSYVVCSELDEVKRTPAGMRTTQLESANRDRVVYVRHPADERRILQTISKELDLRLSPAEVQKILDMREEAKNQDILKQVRATKVVIEKILLLIGAERLRRGLPEGLLAWEQAQKGGGLDDRRVAELALHAHGDGILRHHRDDLRLIDESLKLSFTGDTKSRQKVADLGLPDRYAGSREETPPPLETAEGPTPHFPLHDYQEVLASRMLQLLMQTQPDRGMVSLPTGAGKTRVAAEAVIRYLKTFGAEGPGRPILWIAQSTELCEQAVQSWKYVWEKTGLGGTRLSISRFW
;
A
#
# COMPACT_ATOMS: atom_id res chain seq x y z
N MET A 1 -1.06 2.98 118.90
CA MET A 1 -0.39 4.29 119.08
C MET A 1 -1.18 5.31 118.26
N ARG A 2 -1.78 6.34 118.88
CA ARG A 2 -2.48 7.41 118.14
C ARG A 2 -1.48 8.55 117.96
N LEU A 3 -0.95 8.72 116.75
CA LEU A 3 -0.08 9.85 116.44
C LEU A 3 -0.96 11.09 116.18
N PRO A 4 -0.71 12.23 116.83
CA PRO A 4 -1.46 13.45 116.55
C PRO A 4 -1.22 13.90 115.11
N LEU A 5 -2.29 14.23 114.39
CA LEU A 5 -2.18 14.77 113.04
C LEU A 5 -1.66 16.21 113.10
N LEU A 6 -0.72 16.55 112.22
CA LEU A 6 -0.30 17.92 112.02
C LEU A 6 -1.50 18.77 111.53
N PRO A 7 -1.69 20.00 112.03
CA PRO A 7 -2.78 20.89 111.61
C PRO A 7 -2.84 21.03 110.08
N GLY A 8 -4.03 20.88 109.51
CA GLY A 8 -4.25 21.00 108.06
C GLY A 8 -3.87 19.78 107.21
N LYS A 9 -3.34 18.68 107.80
CA LYS A 9 -2.96 17.47 107.04
C LYS A 9 -4.06 16.41 106.89
N ALA A 10 -5.19 16.55 107.59
CA ALA A 10 -6.29 15.57 107.55
C ALA A 10 -6.87 15.37 106.14
N ALA A 11 -7.05 16.44 105.38
CA ALA A 11 -7.55 16.36 104.00
C ALA A 11 -6.60 15.60 103.06
N ARG A 12 -5.28 15.78 103.24
CA ARG A 12 -4.26 15.03 102.48
C ARG A 12 -4.28 13.55 102.82
N LEU A 13 -4.34 13.19 104.11
CA LEU A 13 -4.39 11.79 104.54
C LEU A 13 -5.68 11.10 104.07
N SER A 14 -6.81 11.81 104.09
CA SER A 14 -8.08 11.33 103.51
C SER A 14 -7.93 11.01 102.02
N LEU A 15 -7.24 11.86 101.25
CA LEU A 15 -6.94 11.61 99.84
C LEU A 15 -5.99 10.42 99.65
N ASP A 16 -4.96 10.30 100.49
CA ASP A 16 -3.99 9.19 100.42
C ASP A 16 -4.66 7.83 100.73
N LEU A 17 -5.61 7.78 101.67
CA LEU A 17 -6.41 6.57 101.95
C LEU A 17 -7.33 6.20 100.78
N ARG A 18 -7.89 7.20 100.09
CA ARG A 18 -8.74 6.99 98.91
C ARG A 18 -7.94 6.46 97.73
N ASN A 19 -6.76 7.01 97.51
CA ASN A 19 -5.88 6.72 96.37
C ASN A 19 -4.82 5.66 96.70
N PHE A 20 -4.92 4.97 97.83
CA PHE A 20 -3.92 3.97 98.24
C PHE A 20 -3.76 2.90 97.14
N PRO A 21 -2.54 2.55 96.71
CA PRO A 21 -2.36 1.66 95.58
C PRO A 21 -2.76 0.23 95.94
N ALA A 22 -3.62 -0.39 95.14
CA ALA A 22 -4.08 -1.77 95.38
C ALA A 22 -2.94 -2.78 95.21
N GLU A 23 -1.98 -2.46 94.35
CA GLU A 23 -0.82 -3.25 93.98
C GLU A 23 0.17 -3.43 95.13
N PHE A 24 0.05 -2.65 96.22
CA PHE A 24 0.77 -2.88 97.48
C PHE A 24 0.63 -4.33 97.99
N GLN A 25 -0.54 -4.94 97.78
CA GLN A 25 -0.80 -6.32 98.19
C GLN A 25 0.00 -7.36 97.40
N LEU A 26 0.50 -7.03 96.20
CA LEU A 26 1.34 -7.94 95.40
C LEU A 26 2.70 -8.20 96.05
N PHE A 27 3.20 -7.24 96.82
CA PHE A 27 4.53 -7.29 97.46
C PHE A 27 4.46 -7.48 98.97
N SER A 28 3.24 -7.67 99.51
CA SER A 28 2.97 -7.87 100.93
C SER A 28 2.27 -9.22 101.15
N PRO A 29 2.94 -10.36 100.89
CA PRO A 29 2.30 -11.68 100.90
C PRO A 29 1.72 -12.08 102.27
N HIS A 30 2.13 -11.41 103.34
CA HIS A 30 1.63 -11.63 104.70
C HIS A 30 0.29 -10.92 104.98
N VAL A 31 -0.20 -10.08 104.07
CA VAL A 31 -1.44 -9.30 104.25
C VAL A 31 -2.51 -9.83 103.29
N LEU A 32 -3.47 -10.59 103.81
CA LEU A 32 -4.55 -11.19 102.99
C LEU A 32 -5.61 -10.17 102.56
N SER A 33 -5.95 -9.23 103.45
CA SER A 33 -6.89 -8.16 103.17
C SER A 33 -6.46 -6.88 103.88
N LEU A 34 -6.69 -5.73 103.23
CA LEU A 34 -6.42 -4.41 103.78
C LEU A 34 -7.71 -3.58 103.72
N ILE A 35 -8.17 -3.11 104.88
CA ILE A 35 -9.37 -2.28 105.01
C ILE A 35 -8.92 -0.87 105.39
N LEU A 36 -9.18 0.10 104.52
CA LEU A 36 -8.87 1.51 104.71
C LEU A 36 -10.16 2.26 105.01
N GLU A 37 -10.25 2.82 106.21
CA GLU A 37 -11.43 3.54 106.68
C GLU A 37 -11.12 5.03 106.91
N ASP A 38 -11.78 5.91 106.16
CA ASP A 38 -11.70 7.37 106.33
C ASP A 38 -12.93 7.88 107.09
N ARG A 39 -12.70 8.32 108.33
CA ARG A 39 -13.71 8.91 109.24
C ARG A 39 -13.63 10.43 109.34
N SER A 40 -12.86 11.11 108.48
CA SER A 40 -12.57 12.55 108.61
C SER A 40 -13.68 13.48 108.10
N GLY A 41 -14.62 12.97 107.29
CA GLY A 41 -15.73 13.75 106.74
C GLY A 41 -16.99 13.77 107.62
N ASN A 42 -17.86 14.77 107.44
CA ASN A 42 -19.18 14.87 108.11
C ASN A 42 -20.26 13.91 107.52
N ARG A 43 -19.87 12.90 106.74
CA ARG A 43 -20.75 11.89 106.12
C ARG A 43 -20.39 10.49 106.64
N LEU A 44 -21.12 9.46 106.21
CA LEU A 44 -20.78 8.06 106.49
C LEU A 44 -19.29 7.77 106.19
N PRO A 45 -18.61 6.97 107.04
CA PRO A 45 -17.20 6.65 106.82
C PRO A 45 -17.03 5.94 105.49
N MET A 46 -16.03 6.35 104.72
CA MET A 46 -15.67 5.64 103.50
C MET A 46 -14.82 4.43 103.89
N VAL A 47 -15.22 3.24 103.42
CA VAL A 47 -14.44 2.01 103.56
C VAL A 47 -13.99 1.57 102.16
N ARG A 48 -12.68 1.33 102.01
CA ARG A 48 -12.09 0.68 100.84
C ARG A 48 -11.45 -0.63 101.26
N GLU A 49 -11.86 -1.72 100.64
CA GLU A 49 -11.33 -3.06 100.92
C GLU A 49 -10.49 -3.54 99.75
N LEU A 50 -9.26 -3.98 100.04
CA LEU A 50 -8.31 -4.51 99.08
C LEU A 50 -8.01 -5.96 99.41
N PHE A 51 -8.43 -6.86 98.53
CA PHE A 51 -8.27 -8.31 98.69
C PHE A 51 -7.29 -8.84 97.64
N VAL A 52 -6.41 -9.76 98.05
CA VAL A 52 -5.50 -10.46 97.13
C VAL A 52 -5.71 -11.97 97.23
N ARG A 53 -5.79 -12.63 96.08
CA ARG A 53 -5.77 -14.09 95.97
C ARG A 53 -4.65 -14.49 95.05
N ASN A 54 -3.80 -15.42 95.47
CA ASN A 54 -2.72 -15.95 94.65
C ASN A 54 -2.88 -17.45 94.39
N ASP A 55 -2.42 -17.88 93.22
CA ASP A 55 -2.28 -19.27 92.79
C ASP A 55 -0.97 -19.39 92.02
N GLY A 56 0.07 -19.92 92.68
CA GLY A 56 1.44 -19.89 92.16
C GLY A 56 1.93 -18.46 91.94
N ASP A 57 2.29 -18.14 90.70
CA ASP A 57 2.75 -16.82 90.28
C ASP A 57 1.61 -15.89 89.83
N ARG A 58 0.35 -16.36 89.78
CA ARG A 58 -0.82 -15.56 89.37
C ARG A 58 -1.51 -14.95 90.59
N PHE A 59 -1.72 -13.64 90.56
CA PHE A 59 -2.32 -12.84 91.62
C PHE A 59 -3.56 -12.11 91.08
N THR A 60 -4.68 -12.24 91.78
CA THR A 60 -5.92 -11.50 91.50
C THR A 60 -6.15 -10.50 92.62
N LEU A 61 -6.18 -9.21 92.27
CA LEU A 61 -6.50 -8.11 93.18
C LEU A 61 -7.95 -7.71 93.00
N GLN A 62 -8.66 -7.51 94.10
CA GLN A 62 -10.04 -7.00 94.13
C GLN A 62 -10.09 -5.76 95.03
N SER A 63 -10.59 -4.65 94.50
CA SER A 63 -10.82 -3.40 95.24
C SER A 63 -12.30 -3.07 95.24
N SER A 64 -12.92 -2.96 96.43
CA SER A 64 -14.31 -2.52 96.61
C SER A 64 -14.37 -1.24 97.44
N ALA A 65 -15.30 -0.33 97.12
CA ALA A 65 -15.50 0.93 97.86
C ALA A 65 -16.99 1.21 98.09
N THR A 66 -17.37 1.56 99.32
CA THR A 66 -18.79 1.66 99.75
C THR A 66 -19.55 2.88 99.23
N ASN A 67 -18.91 3.79 98.49
CA ASN A 67 -19.48 5.07 98.07
C ASN A 67 -20.03 5.08 96.63
N GLY A 68 -20.66 4.00 96.15
CA GLY A 68 -21.64 3.99 95.05
C GLY A 68 -21.30 4.64 93.68
N LYS A 69 -20.07 5.10 93.46
CA LYS A 69 -19.58 5.71 92.21
C LYS A 69 -18.34 5.04 91.65
N ASP A 70 -17.58 4.31 92.47
CA ASP A 70 -16.44 3.51 92.03
C ASP A 70 -16.91 2.05 91.85
N LYS A 71 -16.67 1.48 90.67
CA LYS A 71 -16.98 0.08 90.36
C LYS A 71 -16.02 -0.83 91.13
N ASP A 72 -16.48 -2.00 91.54
CA ASP A 72 -15.58 -3.07 91.98
C ASP A 72 -14.58 -3.37 90.86
N GLU A 73 -13.30 -3.19 91.15
CA GLU A 73 -12.21 -3.37 90.19
C GLU A 73 -11.50 -4.68 90.50
N THR A 74 -11.39 -5.56 89.51
CA THR A 74 -10.61 -6.79 89.59
C THR A 74 -9.50 -6.74 88.57
N THR A 75 -8.24 -6.82 89.01
CA THR A 75 -7.07 -6.86 88.12
C THR A 75 -6.27 -8.15 88.33
N ARG A 76 -5.70 -8.67 87.24
CA ARG A 76 -4.88 -9.89 87.26
C ARG A 76 -3.42 -9.58 86.97
N TRP A 77 -2.54 -10.18 87.76
CA TRP A 77 -1.11 -9.94 87.74
C TRP A 77 -0.34 -11.24 87.79
N ARG A 78 0.86 -11.23 87.23
CA ARG A 78 1.86 -12.28 87.38
C ARG A 78 3.05 -11.75 88.13
N VAL A 79 3.35 -12.34 89.28
CA VAL A 79 4.39 -11.84 90.18
C VAL A 79 5.49 -12.89 90.29
N PHE A 80 6.65 -12.55 89.77
CA PHE A 80 7.86 -13.38 89.88
C PHE A 80 8.73 -12.80 90.97
N THR A 81 9.27 -13.62 91.85
CA THR A 81 10.14 -13.18 92.95
C THR A 81 11.43 -14.00 92.95
N ARG A 82 12.55 -13.31 93.12
CA ARG A 82 13.88 -13.89 93.30
C ARG A 82 14.49 -13.38 94.59
N THR A 83 14.91 -14.33 95.41
CA THR A 83 15.76 -14.05 96.57
C THR A 83 17.20 -13.79 96.12
N PHE A 84 17.79 -12.72 96.63
CA PHE A 84 19.15 -12.26 96.36
C PHE A 84 19.92 -12.02 97.66
N HIS A 85 21.22 -12.31 97.63
CA HIS A 85 22.14 -12.10 98.75
C HIS A 85 23.15 -11.01 98.34
N PRO A 86 23.01 -9.76 98.83
CA PRO A 86 23.89 -8.66 98.45
C PRO A 86 25.33 -8.90 98.92
N SER A 87 26.31 -8.45 98.14
CA SER A 87 27.72 -8.47 98.50
C SER A 87 27.99 -7.64 99.76
N ALA A 88 29.09 -7.96 100.46
CA ALA A 88 29.50 -7.20 101.65
C ALA A 88 29.66 -5.69 101.38
N THR A 89 30.13 -5.33 100.18
CA THR A 89 30.24 -3.94 99.69
C THR A 89 28.88 -3.27 99.48
N ALA A 90 27.89 -3.98 98.94
CA ALA A 90 26.54 -3.46 98.76
C ALA A 90 25.81 -3.31 100.11
N GLN A 91 25.96 -4.26 101.04
CA GLN A 91 25.35 -4.19 102.37
C GLN A 91 25.77 -2.93 103.13
N GLN A 92 27.06 -2.57 103.10
CA GLN A 92 27.56 -1.32 103.69
C GLN A 92 26.92 -0.07 103.06
N GLY A 93 26.55 -0.11 101.78
CA GLY A 93 25.88 0.97 101.06
C GLY A 93 24.36 1.05 101.26
N ALA A 94 23.73 0.02 101.82
CA ALA A 94 22.26 -0.11 101.94
C ALA A 94 21.64 0.88 102.95
N GLY A 95 22.38 1.23 104.01
CA GLY A 95 21.89 2.05 105.13
C GLY A 95 21.14 1.23 106.21
N GLU A 96 20.91 1.82 107.39
CA GLU A 96 20.42 1.12 108.60
C GLU A 96 19.10 0.35 108.44
N LEU A 97 18.25 0.75 107.49
CA LEU A 97 16.92 0.14 107.25
C LEU A 97 16.93 -1.00 106.23
N HIS A 98 18.01 -1.16 105.45
CA HIS A 98 18.07 -2.08 104.30
C HIS A 98 19.23 -3.11 104.39
N ASP A 99 20.00 -3.11 105.49
CA ASP A 99 21.07 -4.07 105.76
C ASP A 99 20.51 -5.45 106.15
N ARG A 100 19.98 -6.17 105.15
CA ARG A 100 19.48 -7.53 105.29
C ARG A 100 20.40 -8.49 104.52
N PRO A 101 20.77 -9.64 105.10
CA PRO A 101 21.61 -10.64 104.42
C PRO A 101 20.89 -11.27 103.22
N GLN A 102 19.56 -11.23 103.21
CA GLN A 102 18.70 -11.79 102.18
C GLN A 102 17.60 -10.79 101.86
N ILE A 103 17.40 -10.52 100.57
CA ILE A 103 16.38 -9.61 100.06
C ILE A 103 15.65 -10.22 98.87
N ASP A 104 14.40 -9.82 98.67
CA ASP A 104 13.60 -10.25 97.53
C ASP A 104 13.48 -9.14 96.51
N VAL A 105 13.69 -9.50 95.25
CA VAL A 105 13.39 -8.69 94.06
C VAL A 105 12.19 -9.33 93.39
N SER A 106 11.15 -8.55 93.14
CA SER A 106 9.91 -9.02 92.53
C SER A 106 9.55 -8.19 91.31
N TRP A 107 9.04 -8.85 90.27
CA TRP A 107 8.51 -8.20 89.08
C TRP A 107 7.05 -8.64 88.88
N ALA A 108 6.13 -7.67 88.95
CA ALA A 108 4.71 -7.90 88.75
C ALA A 108 4.26 -7.38 87.39
N VAL A 109 3.67 -8.25 86.57
CA VAL A 109 3.23 -7.98 85.21
C VAL A 109 1.71 -8.09 85.12
N PRO A 110 0.98 -7.09 84.59
CA PRO A 110 -0.46 -7.20 84.44
C PRO A 110 -0.83 -8.16 83.30
N GLU A 111 -1.84 -9.02 83.50
CA GLU A 111 -2.37 -9.90 82.45
C GLU A 111 -3.35 -9.17 81.52
N ASP A 112 -3.97 -8.09 82.00
CA ASP A 112 -4.94 -7.31 81.24
C ASP A 112 -4.21 -6.48 80.16
N LYS A 113 -4.49 -6.79 78.88
CA LYS A 113 -3.80 -6.24 77.69
C LYS A 113 -4.19 -4.78 77.39
N GLY A 114 -4.03 -3.88 78.36
CA GLY A 114 -4.16 -2.42 78.19
C GLY A 114 -3.00 -1.81 77.40
N ARG A 115 -3.30 -1.00 76.38
CA ARG A 115 -2.31 -0.17 75.67
C ARG A 115 -1.88 1.00 76.58
N GLY A 116 -0.59 1.08 76.92
CA GLY A 116 0.07 2.40 77.04
C GLY A 116 0.90 2.70 78.28
N ASP A 117 0.76 1.97 79.40
CA ASP A 117 1.39 2.45 80.64
C ASP A 117 2.85 1.99 80.80
N ARG A 118 3.70 2.96 81.12
CA ARG A 118 5.09 2.73 81.54
C ARG A 118 5.10 2.00 82.88
N GLY A 119 6.06 1.10 83.07
CA GLY A 119 6.24 0.49 84.38
C GLY A 119 6.82 1.46 85.40
N THR A 120 6.89 1.02 86.65
CA THR A 120 7.45 1.82 87.75
C THR A 120 8.34 0.99 88.65
N PHE A 121 9.39 1.61 89.18
CA PHE A 121 10.18 1.06 90.27
C PHE A 121 9.39 1.19 91.57
N TRP A 122 9.39 0.13 92.37
CA TRP A 122 8.70 0.05 93.65
C TRP A 122 9.68 -0.28 94.76
N ALA A 123 9.56 0.41 95.88
CA ALA A 123 10.25 0.08 97.12
C ALA A 123 9.18 -0.26 98.17
N PHE A 124 8.46 -1.36 97.92
CA PHE A 124 7.19 -1.78 98.54
C PHE A 124 6.01 -0.82 98.30
N PHE A 125 6.30 0.46 98.07
CA PHE A 125 5.39 1.52 97.65
C PHE A 125 5.83 2.11 96.31
N PRO A 126 4.92 2.75 95.55
CA PRO A 126 5.26 3.38 94.28
C PRO A 126 6.30 4.49 94.47
N THR A 127 7.27 4.55 93.57
CA THR A 127 8.26 5.63 93.48
C THR A 127 7.96 6.55 92.28
N ASN A 128 8.60 7.70 92.20
CA ASN A 128 8.51 8.60 91.04
C ASN A 128 9.36 8.09 89.84
N TYR A 129 10.04 6.95 89.97
CA TYR A 129 10.90 6.40 88.93
C TYR A 129 10.11 5.50 88.00
N ALA A 130 9.76 6.03 86.83
CA ALA A 130 9.21 5.24 85.74
C ALA A 130 10.30 4.38 85.08
N THR A 131 9.89 3.27 84.49
CA THR A 131 10.71 2.38 83.66
C THR A 131 10.00 2.10 82.33
N THR A 132 10.79 1.87 81.30
CA THR A 132 10.27 1.39 80.00
C THR A 132 9.89 -0.09 80.03
N LEU A 133 10.37 -0.86 81.01
CA LEU A 133 9.88 -2.20 81.32
C LEU A 133 8.40 -2.11 81.73
N ARG A 134 7.54 -3.02 81.26
CA ARG A 134 6.14 -3.04 81.71
C ARG A 134 6.00 -3.71 83.07
N GLY A 135 5.03 -3.23 83.84
CA GLY A 135 4.73 -3.75 85.17
C GLY A 135 5.50 -3.03 86.28
N LEU A 136 5.53 -3.65 87.45
CA LEU A 136 6.06 -3.07 88.68
C LEU A 136 7.30 -3.84 89.10
N LEU A 137 8.44 -3.15 89.19
CA LEU A 137 9.69 -3.74 89.62
C LEU A 137 9.97 -3.37 91.08
N ASN A 138 9.63 -4.30 91.98
CA ASN A 138 9.78 -4.13 93.41
C ASN A 138 11.10 -4.70 93.92
N ALA A 139 11.85 -3.89 94.65
CA ALA A 139 13.00 -4.34 95.43
C ALA A 139 13.18 -3.38 96.62
N PRO A 140 13.95 -3.73 97.65
CA PRO A 140 14.25 -2.81 98.74
C PRO A 140 15.25 -1.72 98.30
N TRP A 141 15.00 -1.02 97.19
CA TRP A 141 15.86 0.04 96.67
C TRP A 141 16.18 1.09 97.73
N LYS A 142 17.43 1.55 97.77
CA LYS A 142 17.78 2.72 98.57
C LYS A 142 17.18 3.97 97.93
N THR A 143 16.32 4.64 98.68
CA THR A 143 15.62 5.87 98.27
C THR A 143 16.13 7.09 99.01
N SER A 144 15.79 8.29 98.53
CA SER A 144 15.97 9.57 99.24
C SER A 144 15.14 9.64 100.53
N GLU A 145 15.36 10.66 101.38
CA GLU A 145 14.64 10.82 102.66
C GLU A 145 13.11 10.90 102.49
N ASP A 146 12.63 11.47 101.39
CA ASP A 146 11.21 11.53 101.03
C ASP A 146 10.65 10.20 100.50
N ARG A 147 11.52 9.19 100.29
CA ARG A 147 11.24 7.83 99.79
C ARG A 147 10.59 7.78 98.40
N GLN A 148 10.69 8.86 97.64
CA GLN A 148 10.07 8.94 96.32
C GLN A 148 11.06 8.73 95.17
N ASN A 149 12.36 8.93 95.39
CA ASN A 149 13.39 8.87 94.36
C ASN A 149 14.47 7.83 94.70
N LEU A 150 15.02 7.14 93.70
CA LEU A 150 16.13 6.19 93.90
C LEU A 150 17.47 6.94 93.96
N TYR A 151 18.31 6.57 94.92
CA TYR A 151 19.64 7.17 95.08
C TYR A 151 20.63 6.67 94.01
N ASP A 152 21.21 7.58 93.24
CA ASP A 152 22.23 7.30 92.20
C ASP A 152 23.62 7.06 92.83
N ASN A 153 24.49 6.34 92.12
CA ASN A 153 25.87 6.02 92.53
C ASN A 153 25.97 5.36 93.92
N ASN A 154 25.07 4.41 94.18
CA ASN A 154 25.13 3.55 95.36
C ASN A 154 25.42 2.10 94.93
N PRO A 155 26.50 1.47 95.46
CA PRO A 155 26.82 0.06 95.18
C PRO A 155 25.66 -0.90 95.41
N PHE A 156 24.78 -0.62 96.38
CA PHE A 156 23.62 -1.47 96.67
C PHE A 156 22.57 -1.46 95.54
N ASN A 157 22.16 -0.28 95.08
CA ASN A 157 21.20 -0.17 93.99
C ASN A 157 21.80 -0.67 92.67
N GLU A 158 23.09 -0.44 92.45
CA GLU A 158 23.84 -0.95 91.29
C GLU A 158 23.82 -2.47 91.23
N GLU A 159 24.12 -3.11 92.36
CA GLU A 159 24.15 -4.57 92.44
C GLU A 159 22.76 -5.17 92.26
N LEU A 160 21.70 -4.49 92.71
CA LEU A 160 20.30 -4.94 92.55
C LEU A 160 19.78 -4.95 91.11
N ILE A 161 20.39 -4.19 90.19
CA ILE A 161 19.97 -4.15 88.78
C ILE A 161 20.23 -5.51 88.08
N ALA A 162 21.36 -6.15 88.35
CA ALA A 162 21.71 -7.44 87.76
C ALA A 162 20.73 -8.60 88.12
N PRO A 163 20.39 -8.86 89.39
CA PRO A 163 19.40 -9.89 89.75
C PRO A 163 17.99 -9.51 89.30
N ALA A 164 17.65 -8.21 89.23
CA ALA A 164 16.38 -7.76 88.65
C ALA A 164 16.27 -8.10 87.15
N ALA A 165 17.31 -7.79 86.37
CA ALA A 165 17.37 -8.15 84.95
C ALA A 165 17.33 -9.66 84.74
N LEU A 166 18.05 -10.43 85.56
CA LEU A 166 18.05 -11.89 85.48
C LEU A 166 16.67 -12.49 85.81
N LEU A 167 15.98 -11.96 86.83
CA LEU A 167 14.60 -12.35 87.16
C LEU A 167 13.66 -12.12 85.98
N ILE A 168 13.74 -10.96 85.32
CA ILE A 168 12.90 -10.62 84.17
C ILE A 168 13.09 -11.63 83.03
N VAL A 169 14.35 -11.96 82.70
CA VAL A 169 14.66 -12.89 81.59
C VAL A 169 14.30 -14.34 81.93
N GLU A 170 14.50 -14.78 83.17
CA GLU A 170 14.13 -16.13 83.61
C GLU A 170 12.61 -16.33 83.74
N ALA A 171 11.84 -15.24 83.88
CA ALA A 171 10.38 -15.28 83.89
C ALA A 171 9.75 -15.41 82.47
N LEU A 172 10.52 -15.16 81.40
CA LEU A 172 9.98 -15.14 80.04
C LEU A 172 9.33 -16.45 79.58
N PRO A 173 9.89 -17.65 79.82
CA PRO A 173 9.27 -18.91 79.39
C PRO A 173 7.85 -19.09 79.94
N GLU A 174 7.63 -18.65 81.17
CA GLU A 174 6.33 -18.73 81.82
C GLU A 174 5.35 -17.72 81.21
N LEU A 175 5.83 -16.58 80.68
CA LEU A 175 5.03 -15.51 80.05
C LEU A 175 4.68 -15.77 78.57
N VAL A 176 5.15 -16.86 77.96
CA VAL A 176 4.83 -17.20 76.57
C VAL A 176 3.36 -17.59 76.44
N ASP A 177 2.63 -16.89 75.60
CA ASP A 177 1.29 -17.28 75.16
C ASP A 177 1.42 -18.29 74.00
N PRO A 178 0.96 -19.55 74.12
CA PRO A 178 1.06 -20.55 73.06
C PRO A 178 0.38 -20.12 71.74
N ALA A 179 -0.62 -19.23 71.81
CA ALA A 179 -1.29 -18.70 70.62
C ALA A 179 -0.52 -17.52 69.98
N ASP A 180 0.36 -16.85 70.73
CA ASP A 180 1.19 -15.74 70.27
C ASP A 180 2.56 -15.77 70.97
N PRO A 181 3.50 -16.63 70.51
CA PRO A 181 4.76 -16.87 71.21
C PRO A 181 5.67 -15.65 71.35
N GLY A 182 5.41 -14.58 70.59
CA GLY A 182 6.22 -13.35 70.60
C GLY A 182 5.60 -12.23 71.45
N SER A 183 4.43 -12.45 72.04
CA SER A 183 3.66 -11.42 72.75
C SER A 183 4.41 -10.78 73.93
N TYR A 184 5.16 -11.57 74.68
CA TYR A 184 5.95 -11.11 75.84
C TYR A 184 7.01 -10.07 75.45
N LEU A 185 7.45 -10.01 74.19
CA LEU A 185 8.42 -9.01 73.75
C LEU A 185 7.93 -7.60 74.03
N THR A 186 6.62 -7.37 74.05
CA THR A 186 6.00 -6.06 74.39
C THR A 186 6.11 -5.68 75.88
N LEU A 187 6.45 -6.64 76.75
CA LEU A 187 6.66 -6.45 78.18
C LEU A 187 8.08 -5.99 78.52
N LEU A 188 9.06 -6.36 77.68
CA LEU A 188 10.47 -5.96 77.82
C LEU A 188 10.64 -4.44 77.73
N PRO A 189 11.78 -3.90 78.23
CA PRO A 189 12.05 -2.46 78.16
C PRO A 189 12.17 -1.93 76.73
N GLY A 190 12.27 -0.61 76.59
CA GLY A 190 12.44 0.07 75.31
C GLY A 190 13.85 -0.05 74.73
N ARG A 191 14.14 0.69 73.65
CA ARG A 191 15.44 0.65 72.94
C ARG A 191 16.59 1.39 73.66
N GLY A 192 16.45 1.66 74.95
CA GLY A 192 17.43 2.40 75.78
C GLY A 192 17.39 3.93 75.66
N ARG A 193 17.09 4.51 74.49
CA ARG A 193 17.01 5.99 74.32
C ARG A 193 15.82 6.64 75.02
N GLU A 194 14.78 5.86 75.30
CA GLU A 194 13.51 6.30 75.89
C GLU A 194 13.52 6.24 77.42
N ALA A 195 14.60 5.71 78.01
CA ALA A 195 14.73 5.53 79.43
C ALA A 195 14.71 6.89 80.16
N PRO A 196 13.78 7.13 81.08
CA PRO A 196 13.57 8.45 81.67
C PRO A 196 14.67 8.85 82.65
N GLN A 197 15.43 7.89 83.18
CA GLN A 197 16.41 8.10 84.24
C GLN A 197 17.48 7.00 84.28
N TRP A 198 18.55 7.22 85.06
CA TRP A 198 19.77 6.38 85.12
C TRP A 198 19.53 4.89 85.45
N ALA A 199 18.65 4.57 86.39
CA ALA A 199 18.29 3.23 86.81
C ALA A 199 17.55 2.48 85.71
N ASP A 200 16.68 3.15 84.93
CA ASP A 200 16.05 2.53 83.76
C ASP A 200 17.06 2.32 82.63
N VAL A 201 18.01 3.26 82.44
CA VAL A 201 19.11 3.09 81.47
C VAL A 201 19.94 1.85 81.83
N ARG A 202 20.33 1.71 83.10
CA ARG A 202 21.13 0.56 83.58
C ARG A 202 20.34 -0.74 83.54
N LEU A 203 19.09 -0.74 83.98
CA LEU A 203 18.20 -1.91 83.91
C LEU A 203 17.99 -2.37 82.47
N THR A 204 17.65 -1.43 81.58
CA THR A 204 17.42 -1.73 80.16
C THR A 204 18.67 -2.36 79.53
N LYS A 205 19.84 -1.77 79.76
CA LYS A 205 21.11 -2.32 79.28
C LYS A 205 21.34 -3.74 79.79
N GLN A 206 21.18 -3.95 81.10
CA GLN A 206 21.42 -5.26 81.72
C GLN A 206 20.41 -6.32 81.26
N VAL A 207 19.14 -5.96 81.05
CA VAL A 207 18.12 -6.85 80.48
C VAL A 207 18.54 -7.29 79.08
N TRP A 208 18.96 -6.37 78.21
CA TRP A 208 19.38 -6.71 76.85
C TRP A 208 20.64 -7.61 76.81
N GLU A 209 21.65 -7.31 77.63
CA GLU A 209 22.83 -8.17 77.80
C GLU A 209 22.45 -9.58 78.29
N THR A 210 21.46 -9.69 79.17
CA THR A 210 21.01 -10.99 79.70
C THR A 210 20.20 -11.76 78.66
N THR A 211 19.34 -11.10 77.89
CA THR A 211 18.58 -11.73 76.79
C THR A 211 19.48 -12.26 75.68
N ALA A 212 20.67 -11.67 75.48
CA ALA A 212 21.62 -12.11 74.45
C ALA A 212 22.19 -13.52 74.70
N VAL A 213 22.24 -13.97 75.95
CA VAL A 213 22.92 -15.23 76.35
C VAL A 213 22.00 -16.28 76.96
N ARG A 214 20.72 -15.95 77.17
CA ARG A 214 19.68 -16.84 77.74
C ARG A 214 18.57 -17.11 76.72
N PRO A 215 17.74 -18.15 76.95
CA PRO A 215 16.56 -18.39 76.12
C PRO A 215 15.62 -17.17 76.14
N SER A 216 15.48 -16.49 75.01
CA SER A 216 14.88 -15.14 74.97
C SER A 216 14.10 -14.84 73.69
N LEU A 217 14.14 -15.74 72.70
CA LEU A 217 13.40 -15.62 71.44
C LEU A 217 12.76 -16.95 71.06
N PRO A 218 11.51 -16.96 70.56
CA PRO A 218 10.82 -18.19 70.18
C PRO A 218 11.34 -18.73 68.85
N ASP A 219 11.55 -20.03 68.77
CA ASP A 219 11.81 -20.78 67.53
C ASP A 219 10.51 -21.02 66.72
N GLN A 220 10.57 -21.69 65.56
CA GLN A 220 9.37 -21.94 64.73
C GLN A 220 8.30 -22.81 65.41
N LEU A 221 8.61 -23.44 66.55
CA LEU A 221 7.68 -24.22 67.36
C LEU A 221 7.17 -23.43 68.58
N GLY A 222 7.59 -22.17 68.73
CA GLY A 222 7.20 -21.30 69.84
C GLY A 222 8.02 -21.52 71.11
N VAL A 223 9.08 -22.33 71.07
CA VAL A 223 9.94 -22.61 72.24
C VAL A 223 11.04 -21.56 72.33
N LEU A 224 11.27 -21.00 73.52
CA LEU A 224 12.34 -20.02 73.69
C LEU A 224 13.71 -20.69 73.56
N ARG A 225 14.54 -20.15 72.66
CA ARG A 225 15.92 -20.55 72.40
C ARG A 225 16.87 -19.40 72.65
N ARG A 226 18.16 -19.73 72.77
CA ARG A 226 19.20 -18.71 72.83
C ARG A 226 19.34 -18.07 71.45
N PRO A 227 19.66 -16.76 71.36
CA PRO A 227 19.78 -16.09 70.07
C PRO A 227 20.77 -16.77 69.11
N ASN A 228 21.87 -17.34 69.62
CA ASN A 228 22.88 -18.05 68.83
C ASN A 228 22.46 -19.44 68.32
N GLU A 229 21.30 -19.95 68.75
CA GLU A 229 20.69 -21.17 68.25
C GLU A 229 19.65 -20.87 67.15
N LEU A 230 19.45 -19.60 66.80
CA LEU A 230 18.42 -19.13 65.89
C LEU A 230 18.98 -18.30 64.74
N HIS A 231 18.32 -18.41 63.60
CA HIS A 231 18.41 -17.49 62.49
C HIS A 231 17.22 -16.54 62.49
N MET A 232 17.48 -15.28 62.12
CA MET A 232 16.45 -14.25 61.99
C MET A 232 16.20 -13.99 60.50
N PRO A 233 14.94 -14.04 60.02
CA PRO A 233 14.62 -13.79 58.62
C PRO A 233 14.92 -12.33 58.25
N PRO A 234 15.10 -12.03 56.95
CA PRO A 234 15.39 -10.67 56.48
C PRO A 234 14.29 -9.68 56.86
N GLU A 235 14.68 -8.47 57.28
CA GLU A 235 13.77 -7.37 57.60
C GLU A 235 12.83 -7.02 56.43
N ASN A 236 11.66 -6.46 56.77
CA ASN A 236 10.68 -5.88 55.84
C ASN A 236 10.04 -6.88 54.85
N THR A 237 10.28 -8.18 55.03
CA THR A 237 9.59 -9.24 54.28
C THR A 237 8.07 -9.15 54.50
N PRO A 238 7.25 -9.15 53.43
CA PRO A 238 5.79 -9.11 53.57
C PRO A 238 5.26 -10.22 54.47
N ASN A 239 4.34 -9.89 55.38
CA ASN A 239 3.78 -10.84 56.35
C ASN A 239 3.11 -12.06 55.68
N THR A 240 2.51 -11.87 54.50
CA THR A 240 1.93 -12.95 53.69
C THR A 240 2.98 -13.96 53.25
N LEU A 241 4.15 -13.50 52.80
CA LEU A 241 5.26 -14.36 52.39
C LEU A 241 5.95 -15.02 53.58
N MET A 242 6.06 -14.31 54.71
CA MET A 242 6.55 -14.88 55.97
C MET A 242 5.65 -16.02 56.46
N GLN A 243 4.32 -15.83 56.40
CA GLN A 243 3.35 -16.87 56.74
C GLN A 243 3.41 -18.06 55.78
N MET A 244 3.69 -17.82 54.50
CA MET A 244 3.89 -18.89 53.52
C MET A 244 5.13 -19.73 53.85
N TRP A 245 6.26 -19.08 54.14
CA TRP A 245 7.50 -19.76 54.56
C TRP A 245 7.29 -20.57 55.85
N ALA A 246 6.65 -19.97 56.85
CA ALA A 246 6.38 -20.63 58.13
C ALA A 246 5.23 -21.65 58.08
N GLY A 247 4.39 -21.60 57.04
CA GLY A 247 3.31 -22.56 56.81
C GLY A 247 3.79 -23.87 56.20
N TYR A 248 4.99 -23.91 55.62
CA TYR A 248 5.56 -25.11 55.05
C TYR A 248 5.88 -26.14 56.15
N THR A 249 5.48 -27.39 55.93
CA THR A 249 5.60 -28.49 56.92
C THR A 249 7.05 -28.93 57.11
N GLY A 250 7.87 -28.90 56.06
CA GLY A 250 9.30 -29.24 56.09
C GLY A 250 10.23 -28.08 56.48
N ARG A 251 9.70 -26.95 56.98
CA ARG A 251 10.50 -25.77 57.31
C ARG A 251 11.52 -26.06 58.42
N PRO A 252 12.69 -25.40 58.40
CA PRO A 252 13.68 -25.52 59.47
C PRO A 252 13.18 -24.87 60.77
N HIS A 253 13.46 -25.50 61.92
CA HIS A 253 12.93 -25.05 63.21
C HIS A 253 13.79 -24.00 63.91
N ASP A 254 15.07 -23.92 63.57
CA ASP A 254 16.10 -23.01 64.10
C ASP A 254 15.96 -21.57 63.58
N TRP A 255 14.75 -21.12 63.26
CA TRP A 255 14.43 -19.76 62.83
C TRP A 255 13.47 -19.10 63.80
N THR A 256 13.58 -17.79 63.98
CA THR A 256 12.69 -17.04 64.87
C THR A 256 11.22 -17.12 64.42
N HIS A 257 10.29 -17.33 65.36
CA HIS A 257 8.86 -17.48 65.10
C HIS A 257 8.22 -16.26 64.41
N PRO A 258 7.29 -16.41 63.44
CA PRO A 258 6.67 -15.27 62.73
C PRO A 258 5.94 -14.24 63.61
N SER A 259 5.53 -14.62 64.81
CA SER A 259 4.86 -13.73 65.77
C SER A 259 5.73 -12.55 66.24
N ILE A 260 7.05 -12.62 66.02
CA ILE A 260 7.97 -11.52 66.31
C ILE A 260 7.96 -10.42 65.24
N GLU A 261 7.41 -10.67 64.05
CA GLU A 261 7.52 -9.75 62.90
C GLU A 261 6.65 -8.49 63.00
N GLN A 262 5.85 -8.34 64.07
CA GLN A 262 5.19 -7.07 64.35
C GLN A 262 6.23 -5.99 64.62
N ARG A 263 6.09 -4.81 64.00
CA ARG A 263 7.07 -3.69 64.02
C ARG A 263 7.75 -3.44 65.37
N ASP A 264 6.99 -3.38 66.45
CA ASP A 264 7.54 -3.10 67.79
C ASP A 264 8.27 -4.30 68.41
N ARG A 265 7.79 -5.52 68.13
CA ARG A 265 8.38 -6.77 68.61
C ARG A 265 9.66 -7.10 67.83
N ARG A 266 9.64 -6.91 66.50
CA ARG A 266 10.78 -7.14 65.62
C ARG A 266 11.97 -6.28 66.02
N ALA A 267 11.72 -5.02 66.35
CA ALA A 267 12.76 -4.12 66.83
C ALA A 267 13.42 -4.58 68.14
N ARG A 268 12.64 -5.18 69.06
CA ARG A 268 13.17 -5.72 70.32
C ARG A 268 13.92 -7.04 70.10
N ALA A 269 13.39 -7.91 69.24
CA ALA A 269 14.08 -9.13 68.83
C ALA A 269 15.43 -8.82 68.16
N ARG A 270 15.48 -7.79 67.30
CA ARG A 270 16.74 -7.32 66.72
C ARG A 270 17.73 -6.87 67.77
N LEU A 271 17.29 -6.08 68.77
CA LEU A 271 18.17 -5.67 69.87
C LEU A 271 18.76 -6.88 70.61
N ILE A 272 17.97 -7.93 70.83
CA ILE A 272 18.45 -9.18 71.42
C ILE A 272 19.55 -9.81 70.54
N PHE A 273 19.34 -9.89 69.22
CA PHE A 273 20.32 -10.42 68.26
C PHE A 273 21.59 -9.58 68.19
N GLU A 274 21.47 -8.25 68.11
CA GLU A 274 22.60 -7.32 68.04
C GLU A 274 23.45 -7.38 69.32
N ASN A 275 22.81 -7.47 70.51
CA ASN A 275 23.53 -7.65 71.77
C ASN A 275 24.21 -9.03 71.88
N ALA A 276 23.73 -10.03 71.15
CA ALA A 276 24.39 -11.33 71.00
C ALA A 276 25.53 -11.33 69.96
N GLY A 277 25.77 -10.21 69.26
CA GLY A 277 26.75 -10.10 68.19
C GLY A 277 26.32 -10.77 66.88
N LEU A 278 25.02 -10.99 66.70
CA LEU A 278 24.42 -11.65 65.54
C LEU A 278 23.75 -10.62 64.63
N SER A 279 23.64 -10.96 63.34
CA SER A 279 22.90 -10.20 62.35
C SER A 279 21.79 -11.03 61.74
N GLU A 280 20.90 -10.37 61.04
CA GLU A 280 19.84 -11.03 60.26
C GLU A 280 20.43 -11.85 59.11
N ALA A 281 19.71 -12.89 58.70
CA ALA A 281 20.07 -13.70 57.54
C ALA A 281 19.71 -12.96 56.24
N SER A 282 20.49 -13.21 55.19
CA SER A 282 20.14 -12.73 53.85
C SER A 282 18.89 -13.42 53.30
N VAL A 283 18.19 -12.76 52.37
CA VAL A 283 17.04 -13.36 51.66
C VAL A 283 17.42 -14.66 50.94
N VAL A 284 18.66 -14.76 50.44
CA VAL A 284 19.19 -15.98 49.81
C VAL A 284 19.27 -17.14 50.81
N GLN A 285 19.87 -16.90 51.98
CA GLN A 285 19.97 -17.93 53.03
C GLN A 285 18.58 -18.35 53.54
N TRP A 286 17.66 -17.40 53.69
CA TRP A 286 16.29 -17.65 54.14
C TRP A 286 15.49 -18.51 53.15
N LEU A 287 15.58 -18.23 51.85
CA LEU A 287 14.93 -19.04 50.81
C LEU A 287 15.59 -20.41 50.66
N GLN A 288 16.92 -20.49 50.71
CA GLN A 288 17.65 -21.77 50.61
C GLN A 288 17.40 -22.69 51.81
N ALA A 289 17.20 -22.13 53.00
CA ALA A 289 16.86 -22.92 54.18
C ALA A 289 15.52 -23.64 54.04
N LEU A 290 14.57 -23.09 53.25
CA LEU A 290 13.28 -23.72 53.00
C LEU A 290 13.40 -24.99 52.14
N VAL A 291 14.35 -25.03 51.21
CA VAL A 291 14.55 -26.12 50.25
C VAL A 291 15.57 -27.17 50.70
N HIS A 292 16.01 -27.11 51.96
CA HIS A 292 17.01 -28.03 52.51
C HIS A 292 16.58 -29.51 52.45
N ASP A 293 15.28 -29.80 52.45
CA ASP A 293 14.77 -31.18 52.34
C ASP A 293 14.80 -31.74 50.91
N GLY A 294 15.13 -30.93 49.90
CA GLY A 294 15.28 -31.35 48.50
C GLY A 294 13.97 -31.72 47.79
N THR A 295 12.81 -31.43 48.38
CA THR A 295 11.51 -31.86 47.84
C THR A 295 10.95 -30.89 46.79
N ALA A 296 10.09 -31.40 45.91
CA ALA A 296 9.35 -30.57 44.95
C ALA A 296 8.41 -29.57 45.67
N GLU A 297 7.80 -29.97 46.78
CA GLU A 297 6.93 -29.11 47.60
C GLU A 297 7.69 -27.93 48.19
N ALA A 298 8.90 -28.15 48.71
CA ALA A 298 9.76 -27.07 49.20
C ALA A 298 10.18 -26.12 48.08
N SER A 299 10.60 -26.66 46.93
CA SER A 299 10.93 -25.88 45.74
C SER A 299 9.74 -25.03 45.29
N ALA A 300 8.53 -25.60 45.24
CA ALA A 300 7.33 -24.88 44.87
C ALA A 300 7.00 -23.75 45.84
N CYS A 301 7.14 -23.98 47.16
CA CYS A 301 6.94 -22.95 48.17
C CYS A 301 7.96 -21.80 48.02
N ALA A 302 9.25 -22.12 47.83
CA ALA A 302 10.30 -21.13 47.64
C ALA A 302 10.11 -20.30 46.36
N ILE A 303 9.71 -20.94 45.24
CA ILE A 303 9.40 -20.27 43.98
C ILE A 303 8.23 -19.29 44.13
N ARG A 304 7.14 -19.71 44.82
CA ARG A 304 5.99 -18.83 45.10
C ARG A 304 6.39 -17.60 45.91
N ILE A 305 7.26 -17.77 46.90
CA ILE A 305 7.79 -16.65 47.71
C ILE A 305 8.62 -15.71 46.83
N LEU A 306 9.53 -16.25 46.01
CA LEU A 306 10.36 -15.43 45.12
C LEU A 306 9.54 -14.66 44.07
N ALA A 307 8.54 -15.32 43.46
CA ALA A 307 7.60 -14.67 42.54
C ALA A 307 6.80 -13.56 43.24
N GLY A 308 6.39 -13.79 44.49
CA GLY A 308 5.76 -12.77 45.35
C GLY A 308 6.65 -11.54 45.57
N LEU A 309 7.92 -11.75 45.92
CA LEU A 309 8.89 -10.66 46.11
C LEU A 309 9.08 -9.84 44.82
N GLN A 310 9.13 -10.50 43.66
CA GLN A 310 9.25 -9.82 42.37
C GLN A 310 7.98 -9.06 41.99
N ARG A 311 6.79 -9.63 42.22
CA ARG A 311 5.49 -8.98 41.96
C ARG A 311 5.30 -7.70 42.74
N GLU A 312 5.73 -7.69 44.00
CA GLU A 312 5.64 -6.53 44.87
C GLU A 312 6.83 -5.55 44.70
N ASN A 313 7.72 -5.83 43.74
CA ASN A 313 8.91 -5.04 43.40
C ASN A 313 9.79 -4.70 44.61
N TYR A 314 10.04 -5.72 45.43
CA TYR A 314 10.79 -5.59 46.66
C TYR A 314 12.31 -5.41 46.42
N GLU A 315 13.01 -4.60 47.23
CA GLU A 315 14.43 -4.24 47.01
C GLU A 315 15.33 -5.46 46.84
N ASP A 316 15.11 -6.50 47.65
CA ASP A 316 15.93 -7.70 47.62
C ASP A 316 15.54 -8.72 46.55
N ALA A 317 14.48 -8.48 45.76
CA ALA A 317 13.99 -9.44 44.77
C ALA A 317 15.08 -9.82 43.76
N ALA A 318 15.90 -8.86 43.32
CA ALA A 318 17.01 -9.11 42.40
C ALA A 318 18.12 -9.98 43.02
N VAL A 319 18.38 -9.84 44.33
CA VAL A 319 19.36 -10.66 45.06
C VAL A 319 18.79 -12.06 45.32
N ALA A 320 17.50 -12.15 45.64
CA ALA A 320 16.78 -13.39 45.92
C ALA A 320 16.76 -14.37 44.73
N ARG A 321 16.82 -13.88 43.49
CA ARG A 321 16.93 -14.71 42.26
C ARG A 321 18.17 -15.60 42.22
N ARG A 322 19.21 -15.26 42.98
CA ARG A 322 20.45 -16.05 43.10
C ARG A 322 20.28 -17.27 44.02
N ALA A 323 19.20 -17.35 44.77
CA ALA A 323 18.93 -18.48 45.65
C ALA A 323 18.70 -19.76 44.84
N GLN A 324 19.40 -20.84 45.21
CA GLN A 324 19.22 -22.15 44.58
C GLN A 324 17.98 -22.82 45.16
N ILE A 325 16.83 -22.58 44.52
CA ILE A 325 15.51 -22.99 45.02
C ILE A 325 14.68 -23.76 44.01
N VAL A 326 15.11 -23.86 42.76
CA VAL A 326 14.38 -24.56 41.70
C VAL A 326 14.90 -25.98 41.59
N LEU A 327 14.07 -26.96 41.92
CA LEU A 327 14.40 -28.37 41.72
C LEU A 327 14.37 -28.72 40.21
N THR A 328 15.41 -29.40 39.74
CA THR A 328 15.57 -29.82 38.34
C THR A 328 15.61 -31.34 38.22
N GLU A 329 15.29 -31.87 37.05
CA GLU A 329 15.28 -33.32 36.77
C GLU A 329 16.67 -33.98 36.96
N SER A 330 17.76 -33.23 36.77
CA SER A 330 19.12 -33.80 36.64
C SER A 330 20.23 -33.06 37.39
N HIS A 331 20.03 -31.81 37.83
CA HIS A 331 21.08 -30.96 38.41
C HIS A 331 20.81 -30.55 39.86
N GLY A 332 19.79 -31.12 40.51
CA GLY A 332 19.39 -30.76 41.87
C GLY A 332 18.78 -29.36 41.94
N MET A 333 19.02 -28.65 43.05
CA MET A 333 18.53 -27.27 43.26
C MET A 333 19.40 -26.25 42.53
N VAL A 334 18.80 -25.46 41.64
CA VAL A 334 19.47 -24.38 40.90
C VAL A 334 18.77 -23.04 41.13
N SER A 335 19.44 -21.94 40.79
CA SER A 335 18.83 -20.61 40.77
C SER A 335 17.89 -20.45 39.58
N VAL A 336 16.87 -19.60 39.69
CA VAL A 336 16.01 -19.25 38.53
C VAL A 336 16.80 -18.62 37.37
N ASP A 337 17.93 -17.98 37.66
CA ASP A 337 18.85 -17.42 36.65
C ASP A 337 19.83 -18.46 36.07
N HIS A 338 19.67 -19.75 36.38
CA HIS A 338 20.56 -20.78 35.84
C HIS A 338 20.48 -20.83 34.31
N PRO A 339 21.61 -20.75 33.59
CA PRO A 339 21.61 -20.74 32.13
C PRO A 339 21.02 -22.05 31.60
N GLY A 340 20.04 -21.93 30.71
CA GLY A 340 19.42 -23.10 30.07
C GLY A 340 18.36 -23.80 30.92
N LEU A 341 17.84 -23.15 31.96
CA LEU A 341 16.70 -23.63 32.76
C LEU A 341 15.36 -23.38 32.02
N TYR A 342 14.57 -24.44 31.80
CA TYR A 342 13.28 -24.37 31.10
C TYR A 342 12.20 -25.22 31.77
N GLN A 343 10.94 -24.88 31.53
CA GLN A 343 9.80 -25.75 31.84
C GLN A 343 9.55 -26.73 30.69
N ARG A 344 9.24 -27.99 31.02
CA ARG A 344 8.93 -29.03 30.03
C ARG A 344 7.59 -28.74 29.35
N SER A 345 7.57 -28.68 28.01
CA SER A 345 6.32 -28.71 27.26
C SER A 345 5.92 -30.18 27.07
N GLY A 346 4.63 -30.51 27.17
CA GLY A 346 4.14 -31.90 27.19
C GLY A 346 4.35 -32.74 25.92
N LEU A 347 5.27 -32.35 25.03
CA LEU A 347 5.53 -32.97 23.74
C LEU A 347 7.02 -33.18 23.39
N ASP A 348 7.98 -32.79 24.23
CA ASP A 348 9.42 -33.01 23.96
C ASP A 348 9.93 -34.26 24.71
N GLU A 349 10.08 -35.38 23.99
CA GLU A 349 10.80 -36.61 24.44
C GLU A 349 12.25 -36.67 23.92
N LEU A 350 12.75 -35.63 23.25
CA LEU A 350 14.12 -35.59 22.76
C LEU A 350 15.07 -35.03 23.83
N ALA A 351 16.17 -35.74 24.06
CA ALA A 351 17.28 -35.28 24.88
C ALA A 351 17.95 -34.07 24.22
N ASP A 352 17.60 -32.88 24.67
CA ASP A 352 18.34 -31.63 24.42
C ASP A 352 19.27 -31.37 25.64
N ASP A 353 20.39 -30.65 25.45
CA ASP A 353 21.35 -30.26 26.51
C ASP A 353 20.77 -29.22 27.52
N LEU A 354 19.45 -29.14 27.64
CA LEU A 354 18.72 -28.17 28.47
C LEU A 354 18.44 -28.74 29.86
N VAL A 355 18.42 -27.84 30.86
CA VAL A 355 18.08 -28.20 32.24
C VAL A 355 16.58 -27.97 32.44
N TYR A 356 15.84 -29.03 32.74
CA TYR A 356 14.40 -28.95 32.95
C TYR A 356 14.05 -28.88 34.43
N VAL A 357 13.06 -28.03 34.76
CA VAL A 357 12.42 -28.02 36.07
C VAL A 357 11.74 -29.37 36.31
N ASP A 358 11.91 -29.93 37.51
CA ASP A 358 11.33 -31.22 37.87
C ASP A 358 9.79 -31.23 37.72
N ALA A 359 9.25 -32.35 37.22
CA ALA A 359 7.84 -32.48 36.92
C ALA A 359 6.96 -32.21 38.16
N GLY A 360 7.39 -32.67 39.34
CA GLY A 360 6.66 -32.47 40.60
C GLY A 360 6.53 -31.00 41.00
N VAL A 361 7.43 -30.12 40.52
CA VAL A 361 7.33 -28.67 40.72
C VAL A 361 6.39 -28.03 39.69
N THR A 362 6.42 -28.49 38.43
CA THR A 362 5.58 -27.93 37.36
C THR A 362 4.12 -28.41 37.37
N ASP A 363 3.84 -29.50 38.07
CA ASP A 363 2.50 -30.07 38.25
C ASP A 363 1.70 -29.34 39.36
N GLU A 364 2.40 -28.61 40.24
CA GLU A 364 1.78 -27.75 41.25
C GLU A 364 0.96 -26.61 40.61
N ILE A 365 -0.26 -26.40 41.09
CA ILE A 365 -1.17 -25.39 40.55
C ILE A 365 -0.56 -23.99 40.72
N GLY A 366 -0.54 -23.22 39.63
CA GLY A 366 -0.05 -21.84 39.59
C GLY A 366 1.46 -21.69 39.37
N LEU A 367 2.27 -22.73 39.60
CA LEU A 367 3.73 -22.63 39.57
C LEU A 367 4.28 -22.34 38.17
N ARG A 368 3.63 -22.85 37.11
CA ARG A 368 4.03 -22.52 35.74
C ARG A 368 3.95 -21.02 35.44
N SER A 369 2.95 -20.35 36.01
CA SER A 369 2.80 -18.90 35.89
C SER A 369 3.89 -18.16 36.67
N ASP A 370 4.15 -18.59 37.90
CA ASP A 370 5.20 -18.01 38.75
C ASP A 370 6.60 -18.17 38.11
N LEU A 371 6.90 -19.35 37.56
CA LEU A 371 8.15 -19.60 36.83
C LEU A 371 8.28 -18.73 35.58
N ASN A 372 7.20 -18.56 34.81
CA ASN A 372 7.18 -17.68 33.64
C ASN A 372 7.44 -16.21 34.02
N GLU A 373 6.87 -15.74 35.12
CA GLU A 373 7.10 -14.40 35.67
C GLU A 373 8.54 -14.21 36.16
N LEU A 374 9.13 -15.27 36.72
CA LEU A 374 10.55 -15.30 37.07
C LEU A 374 11.47 -15.47 35.85
N GLY A 375 10.95 -15.63 34.64
CA GLY A 375 11.73 -15.73 33.39
C GLY A 375 12.10 -17.15 32.97
N VAL A 376 11.68 -18.18 33.72
CA VAL A 376 11.83 -19.59 33.35
C VAL A 376 10.65 -19.99 32.47
N ARG A 377 10.85 -20.05 31.15
CA ARG A 377 9.76 -20.24 30.18
C ARG A 377 9.59 -21.69 29.77
N GLU A 378 8.40 -22.03 29.25
CA GLU A 378 8.18 -23.31 28.58
C GLU A 378 9.05 -23.44 27.33
N ALA A 379 9.58 -24.65 27.09
CA ALA A 379 10.42 -25.00 25.95
C ALA A 379 9.65 -25.03 24.60
N THR A 380 8.68 -24.13 24.40
CA THR A 380 8.00 -23.93 23.10
C THR A 380 8.91 -23.18 22.12
N PRO A 381 8.66 -23.27 20.79
CA PRO A 381 9.43 -22.49 19.80
C PRO A 381 9.45 -20.99 20.06
N LEU A 382 8.32 -20.41 20.53
CA LEU A 382 8.23 -19.00 20.90
C LEU A 382 9.02 -18.68 22.18
N GLY A 383 8.97 -19.57 23.18
CA GLY A 383 9.76 -19.47 24.40
C GLY A 383 11.27 -19.47 24.11
N LYS A 384 11.72 -20.43 23.27
CA LYS A 384 13.11 -20.53 22.80
C LYS A 384 13.53 -19.25 22.03
N LEU A 385 12.71 -18.73 21.11
CA LEU A 385 13.00 -17.48 20.39
C LEU A 385 13.18 -16.29 21.34
N LYS A 386 12.23 -16.07 22.25
CA LYS A 386 12.31 -14.94 23.20
C LYS A 386 13.51 -15.07 24.12
N ALA A 387 13.84 -16.27 24.60
CA ALA A 387 15.01 -16.49 25.47
C ALA A 387 16.33 -16.18 24.76
N VAL A 388 16.44 -16.51 23.47
CA VAL A 388 17.63 -16.16 22.66
C VAL A 388 17.73 -14.65 22.46
N LEU A 389 16.60 -13.97 22.21
CA LEU A 389 16.56 -12.52 22.03
C LEU A 389 16.86 -11.75 23.33
N ASP A 390 16.39 -12.23 24.49
CA ASP A 390 16.62 -11.60 25.80
C ASP A 390 18.11 -11.60 26.20
N ARG A 391 18.92 -12.53 25.66
CA ARG A 391 20.39 -12.57 25.85
C ARG A 391 21.14 -11.53 25.00
N GLY A 392 20.43 -10.88 24.06
CA GLY A 392 21.03 -10.01 23.05
C GLY A 392 21.54 -10.76 21.82
N VAL A 393 21.64 -10.01 20.72
CA VAL A 393 22.12 -10.49 19.41
C VAL A 393 23.48 -9.88 19.02
N ASP A 394 24.12 -9.19 19.97
CA ASP A 394 25.40 -8.54 19.76
C ASP A 394 26.51 -9.59 19.54
N GLY A 395 27.31 -9.39 18.48
CA GLY A 395 28.42 -10.30 18.14
C GLY A 395 28.02 -11.57 17.37
N TYR A 396 26.76 -11.73 16.97
CA TYR A 396 26.31 -12.88 16.18
C TYR A 396 27.03 -12.98 14.83
N GLY A 397 27.57 -14.15 14.53
CA GLY A 397 28.10 -14.50 13.21
C GLY A 397 27.02 -15.08 12.28
N ASP A 398 27.41 -15.39 11.05
CA ASP A 398 26.47 -15.88 10.01
C ASP A 398 25.73 -17.17 10.43
N LYS A 399 26.39 -18.08 11.15
CA LYS A 399 25.76 -19.32 11.65
C LYS A 399 24.72 -19.05 12.74
N ASP A 400 24.99 -18.08 13.61
CA ASP A 400 24.09 -17.71 14.72
C ASP A 400 22.82 -17.06 14.17
N TRP A 401 22.97 -16.16 13.17
CA TRP A 401 21.83 -15.60 12.46
C TRP A 401 21.00 -16.67 11.73
N GLN A 402 21.65 -17.65 11.11
CA GLN A 402 20.95 -18.75 10.45
C GLN A 402 20.17 -19.61 11.45
N ALA A 403 20.73 -19.87 12.64
CA ALA A 403 20.05 -20.59 13.71
C ALA A 403 18.86 -19.79 14.27
N LEU A 404 19.02 -18.48 14.49
CA LEU A 404 17.96 -17.59 14.96
C LEU A 404 16.78 -17.55 13.98
N TRP A 405 17.04 -17.42 12.68
CA TRP A 405 16.01 -17.50 11.65
C TRP A 405 15.33 -18.88 11.60
N GLY A 406 16.06 -19.96 11.93
CA GLY A 406 15.50 -21.29 12.14
C GLY A 406 14.46 -21.35 13.26
N LEU A 407 14.63 -20.57 14.34
CA LEU A 407 13.64 -20.43 15.42
C LEU A 407 12.45 -19.58 14.99
N VAL A 408 12.69 -18.46 14.30
CA VAL A 408 11.63 -17.57 13.78
C VAL A 408 10.63 -18.33 12.92
N ARG A 409 11.10 -19.27 12.08
CA ARG A 409 10.26 -20.12 11.21
C ARG A 409 9.33 -21.08 11.96
N ARG A 410 9.64 -21.39 13.21
CA ARG A 410 8.84 -22.31 14.05
C ARG A 410 7.75 -21.59 14.84
N VAL A 411 7.65 -20.27 14.67
CA VAL A 411 6.73 -19.38 15.37
C VAL A 411 5.83 -18.69 14.35
N THR A 412 4.63 -18.25 14.75
CA THR A 412 3.79 -17.47 13.84
C THR A 412 4.50 -16.14 13.46
N PRO A 413 4.33 -15.63 12.22
CA PRO A 413 5.01 -14.41 11.79
C PRO A 413 4.76 -13.19 12.68
N HIS A 414 3.53 -13.06 13.21
CA HIS A 414 3.16 -11.95 14.08
C HIS A 414 3.83 -12.05 15.45
N ASP A 415 3.80 -13.25 16.08
CA ASP A 415 4.42 -13.47 17.38
C ASP A 415 5.95 -13.33 17.34
N ALA A 416 6.57 -13.77 16.24
CA ALA A 416 8.00 -13.58 16.03
C ALA A 416 8.37 -12.10 15.90
N ALA A 417 7.61 -11.33 15.10
CA ALA A 417 7.84 -9.89 14.96
C ALA A 417 7.58 -9.11 16.27
N ASP A 418 6.57 -9.50 17.04
CA ASP A 418 6.29 -8.93 18.36
C ASP A 418 7.40 -9.27 19.37
N ALA A 419 7.88 -10.52 19.39
CA ALA A 419 9.01 -10.93 20.23
C ALA A 419 10.28 -10.12 19.94
N VAL A 420 10.62 -9.95 18.65
CA VAL A 420 11.79 -9.15 18.23
C VAL A 420 11.63 -7.68 18.62
N ARG A 421 10.45 -7.06 18.42
CA ARG A 421 10.18 -5.67 18.80
C ARG A 421 10.23 -5.41 20.31
N LYS A 422 9.83 -6.39 21.12
CA LYS A 422 9.87 -6.29 22.59
C LYS A 422 11.28 -6.46 23.15
N ALA A 423 12.08 -7.34 22.54
CA ALA A 423 13.42 -7.65 23.03
C ALA A 423 14.50 -6.65 22.57
N LEU A 424 14.37 -6.08 21.37
CA LEU A 424 15.37 -5.18 20.79
C LEU A 424 14.86 -3.74 20.75
N ALA A 425 15.65 -2.80 21.28
CA ALA A 425 15.29 -1.37 21.30
C ALA A 425 15.19 -0.75 19.88
N ASP A 426 16.10 -1.14 18.97
CA ASP A 426 16.04 -0.80 17.53
C ASP A 426 16.13 -2.08 16.68
N PRO A 427 14.99 -2.75 16.42
CA PRO A 427 14.95 -3.96 15.61
C PRO A 427 15.51 -3.76 14.20
N MET A 428 15.38 -2.56 13.65
CA MET A 428 15.77 -2.26 12.28
C MET A 428 17.29 -2.30 12.10
N ARG A 429 18.04 -1.91 13.14
CA ARG A 429 19.51 -1.93 13.12
C ARG A 429 20.13 -3.18 13.75
N ALA A 430 19.53 -3.72 14.80
CA ALA A 430 20.07 -4.87 15.52
C ALA A 430 19.81 -6.18 14.78
N PHE A 431 18.64 -6.34 14.15
CA PHE A 431 18.26 -7.58 13.48
C PHE A 431 18.81 -7.65 12.06
N ARG A 432 19.38 -8.80 11.65
CA ARG A 432 20.03 -8.95 10.34
C ARG A 432 19.36 -9.98 9.43
N VAL A 433 19.42 -9.70 8.14
CA VAL A 433 18.90 -10.53 7.05
C VAL A 433 20.00 -10.83 6.05
N ARG A 434 19.92 -12.00 5.41
CA ARG A 434 20.84 -12.38 4.36
C ARG A 434 20.42 -11.74 3.04
N THR A 435 21.34 -11.04 2.41
CA THR A 435 21.14 -10.40 1.10
C THR A 435 21.43 -11.38 -0.05
N MET A 436 21.02 -11.06 -1.28
CA MET A 436 21.32 -11.90 -2.45
C MET A 436 22.82 -12.02 -2.73
N ALA A 437 23.63 -11.05 -2.29
CA ALA A 437 25.10 -11.11 -2.27
C ALA A 437 25.67 -12.09 -1.21
N GLY A 438 24.82 -12.69 -0.38
CA GLY A 438 25.15 -13.76 0.55
C GLY A 438 25.58 -13.30 1.95
N ARG A 439 25.60 -11.99 2.23
CA ARG A 439 26.04 -11.41 3.53
C ARG A 439 24.85 -11.05 4.42
N PHE A 440 25.04 -11.08 5.73
CA PHE A 440 24.04 -10.58 6.68
C PHE A 440 24.18 -9.07 6.92
N ARG A 441 23.11 -8.32 6.64
CA ARG A 441 23.02 -6.87 6.85
C ARG A 441 21.82 -6.49 7.73
N PRO A 442 21.86 -5.35 8.43
CA PRO A 442 20.72 -4.83 9.17
C PRO A 442 19.47 -4.65 8.28
N LEU A 443 18.27 -4.79 8.86
CA LEU A 443 17.01 -4.55 8.13
C LEU A 443 16.95 -3.11 7.57
N ALA A 444 17.49 -2.15 8.30
CA ALA A 444 17.56 -0.73 7.93
C ALA A 444 18.44 -0.44 6.71
N GLU A 445 19.20 -1.42 6.21
CA GLU A 445 20.04 -1.27 5.01
C GLU A 445 19.50 -2.05 3.80
N CYS A 446 18.37 -2.75 3.97
CA CYS A 446 17.86 -3.69 2.97
C CYS A 446 16.41 -3.38 2.58
N LEU A 447 16.04 -3.76 1.36
CA LEU A 447 14.66 -3.79 0.87
C LEU A 447 14.25 -5.22 0.53
N LEU A 448 12.94 -5.49 0.55
CA LEU A 448 12.42 -6.73 -0.02
C LEU A 448 12.50 -6.67 -1.55
N PRO A 449 12.74 -7.79 -2.26
CA PRO A 449 12.69 -7.79 -3.71
C PRO A 449 11.28 -7.48 -4.22
N GLY A 450 11.19 -6.64 -5.24
CA GLY A 450 9.94 -6.18 -5.83
C GLY A 450 10.13 -4.97 -6.73
N ARG A 451 9.44 -3.87 -6.43
CA ARG A 451 9.34 -2.70 -7.33
C ARG A 451 10.62 -1.86 -7.45
N VAL A 452 11.39 -1.70 -6.37
CA VAL A 452 12.64 -0.92 -6.40
C VAL A 452 13.82 -1.75 -6.88
N ILE A 453 14.03 -2.92 -6.25
CA ILE A 453 15.08 -3.87 -6.61
C ILE A 453 14.42 -5.16 -7.12
N PRO A 454 14.74 -5.62 -8.35
CA PRO A 454 14.11 -6.80 -8.92
C PRO A 454 14.52 -8.09 -8.21
N ALA A 455 13.61 -9.07 -8.20
CA ALA A 455 13.81 -10.36 -7.53
C ALA A 455 14.77 -11.31 -8.27
N ASP A 456 15.13 -11.00 -9.52
CA ASP A 456 16.03 -11.80 -10.35
C ASP A 456 17.51 -11.60 -10.00
N GLY A 457 17.82 -10.60 -9.16
CA GLY A 457 19.20 -10.25 -8.80
C GLY A 457 19.98 -9.60 -9.93
N SER A 458 19.32 -9.06 -10.96
CA SER A 458 20.01 -8.37 -12.07
C SER A 458 20.83 -7.15 -11.63
N ARG A 459 20.49 -6.53 -10.49
CA ARG A 459 21.17 -5.37 -9.90
C ARG A 459 20.93 -5.29 -8.38
N ASP A 460 21.74 -4.48 -7.70
CA ASP A 460 21.59 -4.11 -6.29
C ASP A 460 21.51 -5.30 -5.30
N GLN A 461 22.17 -6.42 -5.63
CA GLN A 461 22.14 -7.69 -4.87
C GLN A 461 22.58 -7.56 -3.40
N ASP A 462 23.39 -6.56 -3.09
CA ASP A 462 23.88 -6.26 -1.74
C ASP A 462 22.83 -5.63 -0.83
N LEU A 463 21.74 -5.09 -1.38
CA LEU A 463 20.73 -4.30 -0.65
C LEU A 463 19.35 -4.97 -0.65
N VAL A 464 19.24 -6.16 -1.23
CA VAL A 464 17.99 -6.89 -1.38
C VAL A 464 18.03 -8.22 -0.64
N VAL A 465 16.98 -8.51 0.10
CA VAL A 465 16.86 -9.75 0.89
C VAL A 465 16.79 -10.97 -0.04
N ASP A 466 17.58 -12.00 0.25
CA ASP A 466 17.55 -13.25 -0.51
C ASP A 466 16.33 -14.10 -0.15
N LEU A 467 15.27 -14.00 -0.95
CA LEU A 467 14.06 -14.80 -0.75
C LEU A 467 14.24 -16.29 -1.08
N ARG A 468 15.38 -16.74 -1.65
CA ARG A 468 15.69 -18.17 -1.73
C ARG A 468 16.00 -18.74 -0.35
N VAL A 469 16.56 -17.91 0.53
CA VAL A 469 16.86 -18.26 1.94
C VAL A 469 15.70 -17.86 2.86
N HIS A 470 15.15 -16.66 2.64
CA HIS A 470 14.12 -16.04 3.49
C HIS A 470 12.69 -16.16 2.94
N GLY A 471 12.44 -17.09 2.00
CA GLY A 471 11.13 -17.23 1.36
C GLY A 471 9.99 -17.49 2.34
N ALA A 472 10.21 -18.40 3.31
CA ALA A 472 9.27 -18.68 4.40
C ALA A 472 9.18 -17.53 5.44
N ASP A 473 10.19 -16.66 5.48
CA ASP A 473 10.32 -15.59 6.48
C ASP A 473 9.65 -14.29 6.03
N ARG A 474 9.23 -14.19 4.76
CA ARG A 474 8.65 -12.98 4.16
C ARG A 474 7.50 -12.36 4.98
N PRO A 475 6.52 -13.13 5.51
CA PRO A 475 5.46 -12.54 6.33
C PRO A 475 6.00 -11.93 7.64
N ALA A 476 7.01 -12.54 8.24
CA ALA A 476 7.63 -12.03 9.47
C ALA A 476 8.45 -10.75 9.19
N LEU A 477 9.18 -10.72 8.08
CA LEU A 477 9.90 -9.53 7.60
C LEU A 477 8.96 -8.36 7.33
N ALA A 478 7.81 -8.62 6.70
CA ALA A 478 6.78 -7.59 6.49
C ALA A 478 6.17 -7.11 7.82
N ALA A 479 5.92 -8.02 8.78
CA ALA A 479 5.43 -7.66 10.12
C ALA A 479 6.45 -6.85 10.95
N LEU A 480 7.74 -7.03 10.68
CA LEU A 480 8.84 -6.21 11.21
C LEU A 480 8.96 -4.84 10.51
N GLY A 481 8.18 -4.60 9.45
CA GLY A 481 8.12 -3.32 8.75
C GLY A 481 8.95 -3.25 7.48
N MET A 482 9.56 -4.35 7.01
CA MET A 482 10.26 -4.35 5.72
C MET A 482 9.28 -4.27 4.54
N SER A 483 9.67 -3.56 3.49
CA SER A 483 8.88 -3.37 2.28
C SER A 483 9.76 -3.43 1.03
N ASP A 484 9.15 -3.64 -0.14
CA ASP A 484 9.81 -3.56 -1.45
C ASP A 484 9.83 -2.14 -2.03
N VAL A 485 9.21 -1.20 -1.32
CA VAL A 485 9.16 0.24 -1.59
C VAL A 485 9.58 1.02 -0.33
N PRO A 486 9.98 2.30 -0.46
CA PRO A 486 10.49 3.09 0.67
C PRO A 486 9.38 3.60 1.59
N GLU A 487 8.76 2.68 2.34
CA GLU A 487 7.69 2.96 3.33
C GLU A 487 8.13 2.77 4.78
N MET A 488 9.31 2.17 4.96
CA MET A 488 9.91 1.83 6.25
C MET A 488 10.19 3.11 7.04
N THR A 489 9.92 3.13 8.33
CA THR A 489 10.24 4.26 9.21
C THR A 489 11.53 3.96 9.97
N VAL A 490 12.64 4.54 9.52
CA VAL A 490 13.97 4.39 10.14
C VAL A 490 14.42 5.77 10.62
N ASP A 491 14.88 5.90 11.86
CA ASP A 491 15.43 7.17 12.35
C ASP A 491 16.79 7.44 11.67
N PRO A 492 16.90 8.50 10.83
CA PRO A 492 18.13 8.79 10.11
C PRO A 492 19.28 9.23 11.03
N ARG A 493 19.00 9.65 12.28
CA ARG A 493 20.01 10.26 13.18
C ARG A 493 21.19 9.36 13.56
N ALA A 494 21.02 8.05 13.40
CA ALA A 494 22.07 7.07 13.71
C ALA A 494 22.75 6.50 12.44
N ASP A 495 22.50 7.08 11.26
CA ASP A 495 23.24 6.76 10.05
C ASP A 495 24.40 7.76 9.83
N ASP A 496 25.54 7.28 9.32
CA ASP A 496 26.75 8.09 9.11
C ASP A 496 26.51 9.31 8.20
N TRP A 497 25.66 9.17 7.17
CA TRP A 497 25.35 10.25 6.23
C TRP A 497 24.59 11.41 6.87
N PHE A 498 24.01 11.22 8.06
CA PHE A 498 23.21 12.24 8.73
C PHE A 498 24.04 13.43 9.21
N GLU A 499 25.33 13.24 9.52
CA GLU A 499 26.21 14.35 9.85
C GLU A 499 26.40 15.30 8.66
N GLU A 500 26.54 14.77 7.43
CA GLU A 500 26.57 15.62 6.23
C GLU A 500 25.28 16.42 6.05
N TYR A 501 24.13 15.84 6.42
CA TYR A 501 22.85 16.55 6.43
C TYR A 501 22.82 17.67 7.48
N ARG A 502 23.32 17.41 8.69
CA ARG A 502 23.42 18.42 9.76
C ARG A 502 24.32 19.58 9.35
N GLU A 503 25.44 19.33 8.69
CA GLU A 503 26.31 20.37 8.14
C GLU A 503 25.58 21.24 7.10
N SER A 504 24.83 20.61 6.19
CA SER A 504 24.02 21.34 5.20
C SER A 504 22.91 22.17 5.85
N ALA A 505 22.24 21.63 6.86
CA ALA A 505 21.24 22.35 7.65
C ALA A 505 21.85 23.54 8.41
N LEU A 506 23.05 23.37 8.99
CA LEU A 506 23.80 24.44 9.65
C LEU A 506 24.15 25.56 8.67
N GLN A 507 24.63 25.22 7.48
CA GLN A 507 24.97 26.21 6.46
C GLN A 507 23.75 27.03 6.07
N ARG A 508 22.59 26.39 5.91
CA ARG A 508 21.33 27.06 5.61
C ARG A 508 20.87 27.98 6.74
N LEU A 509 21.00 27.55 8.00
CA LEU A 509 20.72 28.38 9.17
C LEU A 509 21.66 29.57 9.25
N ASN A 510 22.96 29.38 9.04
CA ASN A 510 23.93 30.47 9.07
C ASN A 510 23.72 31.48 7.93
N ASN A 511 23.33 31.01 6.75
CA ASN A 511 22.99 31.88 5.62
C ASN A 511 21.70 32.71 5.85
N SER A 512 20.80 32.25 6.73
CA SER A 512 19.59 33.01 7.08
C SER A 512 19.81 34.01 8.22
N LEU A 513 20.99 34.02 8.85
CA LEU A 513 21.32 35.00 9.89
C LEU A 513 21.72 36.34 9.28
N ASP A 514 21.44 37.43 10.01
CA ASP A 514 21.99 38.74 9.69
C ASP A 514 23.52 38.71 9.71
N LYS A 515 24.14 39.47 8.80
CA LYS A 515 25.61 39.53 8.64
C LYS A 515 26.37 39.90 9.91
N ASN A 516 25.70 40.52 10.89
CA ASN A 516 26.28 40.97 12.16
C ASN A 516 26.23 39.90 13.27
N VAL A 517 25.56 38.77 13.04
CA VAL A 517 25.43 37.68 14.01
C VAL A 517 26.54 36.66 13.77
N ARG A 518 27.22 36.22 14.85
CA ARG A 518 28.26 35.18 14.74
C ARG A 518 27.66 33.86 14.23
N PRO A 519 28.32 33.15 13.28
CA PRO A 519 27.89 31.85 12.81
C PRO A 519 27.74 30.84 13.95
N ARG A 520 26.74 29.96 13.83
CA ARG A 520 26.50 28.87 14.78
C ARG A 520 27.41 27.68 14.46
N LYS A 521 27.72 26.90 15.50
CA LYS A 521 28.52 25.67 15.41
C LYS A 521 27.61 24.44 15.32
N LEU A 522 28.11 23.37 14.70
CA LEU A 522 27.39 22.10 14.54
C LEU A 522 26.98 21.46 15.88
N SER A 523 27.83 21.58 16.90
CA SER A 523 27.55 21.05 18.25
C SER A 523 26.33 21.66 18.93
N ALA A 524 25.91 22.86 18.51
CA ALA A 524 24.74 23.57 19.05
C ALA A 524 23.51 23.46 18.15
N LEU A 525 23.60 22.68 17.05
CA LEU A 525 22.52 22.49 16.10
C LEU A 525 21.68 21.27 16.46
N GLU A 526 20.40 21.51 16.70
CA GLU A 526 19.36 20.49 16.78
C GLU A 526 18.51 20.52 15.51
N VAL A 527 18.28 19.35 14.91
CA VAL A 527 17.40 19.22 13.75
C VAL A 527 16.30 18.21 14.08
N ASP A 528 15.06 18.63 13.91
CA ASP A 528 13.90 17.85 14.34
C ASP A 528 12.72 17.93 13.36
N GLY A 529 11.95 16.85 13.33
CA GLY A 529 10.80 16.64 12.44
C GLY A 529 10.34 15.18 12.43
N THR A 530 9.23 14.92 11.76
CA THR A 530 8.68 13.56 11.62
C THR A 530 9.68 12.65 10.91
N THR A 531 9.88 11.44 11.44
CA THR A 531 10.77 10.42 10.87
C THR A 531 10.46 10.21 9.38
N PRO A 532 11.45 10.41 8.49
CA PRO A 532 11.26 10.26 7.06
C PRO A 532 11.00 8.79 6.69
N LEU A 533 10.47 8.60 5.49
CA LEU A 533 10.25 7.28 4.93
C LEU A 533 11.50 6.73 4.26
N GLY A 534 11.57 5.40 4.26
CA GLY A 534 12.61 4.59 3.66
C GLY A 534 13.74 4.25 4.63
N PRO A 535 14.57 3.27 4.26
CA PRO A 535 15.97 3.29 4.64
C PRO A 535 16.73 4.24 3.69
N LEU A 536 16.87 5.52 4.03
CA LEU A 536 17.44 6.53 3.12
C LEU A 536 18.90 6.26 2.72
N GLY A 537 19.66 5.56 3.58
CA GLY A 537 21.05 5.18 3.33
C GLY A 537 21.25 4.38 2.05
N VAL A 538 20.24 3.60 1.62
CA VAL A 538 20.34 2.78 0.39
C VAL A 538 20.54 3.61 -0.88
N LEU A 539 20.13 4.88 -0.90
CA LEU A 539 20.35 5.76 -2.06
C LEU A 539 21.84 6.02 -2.32
N THR A 540 22.71 5.84 -1.32
CA THR A 540 24.16 5.99 -1.49
C THR A 540 24.77 4.88 -2.34
N THR A 541 24.18 3.68 -2.31
CA THR A 541 24.72 2.45 -2.91
C THR A 541 23.90 1.92 -4.08
N LEU A 542 22.61 2.23 -4.17
CA LEU A 542 21.74 1.83 -5.28
C LEU A 542 22.29 2.25 -6.64
N SER A 543 22.05 1.41 -7.64
CA SER A 543 22.21 1.68 -9.07
C SER A 543 21.41 2.91 -9.53
N ASP A 544 21.73 3.46 -10.69
CA ASP A 544 21.05 4.63 -11.23
C ASP A 544 19.56 4.37 -11.51
N GLU A 545 19.24 3.21 -12.08
CA GLU A 545 17.87 2.74 -12.25
C GLU A 545 17.21 2.46 -10.88
N GLY A 546 17.98 2.00 -9.89
CA GLY A 546 17.48 1.67 -8.55
C GLY A 546 17.05 2.93 -7.80
N ARG A 547 17.89 3.97 -7.89
CA ARG A 547 17.59 5.32 -7.38
C ARG A 547 16.34 5.90 -8.04
N ALA A 548 16.18 5.73 -9.36
CA ALA A 548 15.00 6.21 -10.07
C ALA A 548 13.70 5.50 -9.63
N LEU A 549 13.74 4.18 -9.45
CA LEU A 549 12.57 3.44 -8.96
C LEU A 549 12.28 3.71 -7.48
N PHE A 550 13.30 3.93 -6.66
CA PHE A 550 13.13 4.36 -5.28
C PHE A 550 12.33 5.66 -5.21
N VAL A 551 12.71 6.67 -6.00
CA VAL A 551 12.00 7.96 -6.05
C VAL A 551 10.59 7.82 -6.64
N LYS A 552 10.43 7.01 -7.69
CA LYS A 552 9.13 6.75 -8.34
C LYS A 552 8.10 6.13 -7.39
N HIS A 553 8.55 5.28 -6.47
CA HIS A 553 7.69 4.56 -5.52
C HIS A 553 7.63 5.18 -4.12
N LEU A 554 8.06 6.44 -3.96
CA LEU A 554 7.81 7.20 -2.73
C LEU A 554 6.30 7.41 -2.52
N PRO A 555 5.76 7.13 -1.33
CA PRO A 555 4.32 7.23 -1.08
C PRO A 555 3.92 8.69 -0.81
N ALA A 556 3.34 9.33 -1.84
CA ALA A 556 2.92 10.73 -1.88
C ALA A 556 2.27 11.27 -0.58
N GLY A 557 1.31 10.54 0.00
CA GLY A 557 0.48 11.02 1.13
C GLY A 557 1.18 11.08 2.49
N ARG A 558 2.42 10.60 2.62
CA ARG A 558 3.15 10.52 3.90
C ARG A 558 4.49 11.26 3.87
N LEU A 559 4.78 12.01 2.81
CA LEU A 559 6.05 12.71 2.67
C LEU A 559 6.05 14.01 3.49
N VAL A 560 7.15 14.23 4.22
CA VAL A 560 7.40 15.48 4.94
C VAL A 560 8.42 16.30 4.16
N ARG A 561 8.04 17.51 3.77
CA ARG A 561 8.88 18.40 2.96
C ARG A 561 9.99 19.06 3.77
N ASP A 562 9.64 19.61 4.93
CA ASP A 562 10.52 20.46 5.71
C ASP A 562 10.66 19.92 7.15
N TRP A 563 11.87 20.01 7.67
CA TRP A 563 12.25 19.85 9.07
C TRP A 563 12.63 21.21 9.66
N THR A 564 12.82 21.26 10.98
CA THR A 564 13.22 22.49 11.67
C THR A 564 14.64 22.34 12.20
N ALA A 565 15.51 23.28 11.84
CA ALA A 565 16.84 23.40 12.41
C ALA A 565 16.85 24.54 13.44
N ARG A 566 17.31 24.26 14.66
CA ARG A 566 17.41 25.22 15.76
C ARG A 566 18.83 25.27 16.30
N ALA A 567 19.32 26.48 16.55
CA ALA A 567 20.57 26.71 17.26
C ALA A 567 20.43 27.97 18.12
N HIS A 568 20.42 27.79 19.44
CA HIS A 568 20.07 28.83 20.41
C HIS A 568 18.68 29.44 20.10
N THR A 569 18.60 30.75 19.84
CA THR A 569 17.36 31.47 19.52
C THR A 569 17.03 31.49 18.03
N SER A 570 17.93 30.99 17.18
CA SER A 570 17.77 31.01 15.72
C SER A 570 17.08 29.73 15.25
N THR A 571 15.98 29.88 14.52
CA THR A 571 15.20 28.76 13.96
C THR A 571 14.96 28.97 12.47
N VAL A 572 15.18 27.94 11.66
CA VAL A 572 14.90 27.98 10.22
C VAL A 572 14.29 26.66 9.74
N HIS A 573 13.42 26.74 8.73
CA HIS A 573 12.96 25.55 8.02
C HIS A 573 14.05 25.06 7.05
N VAL A 574 14.37 23.78 7.15
CA VAL A 574 15.32 23.08 6.28
C VAL A 574 14.61 21.95 5.56
N PRO A 575 15.03 21.54 4.35
CA PRO A 575 14.45 20.36 3.71
C PRO A 575 14.57 19.14 4.64
N SER A 576 13.57 18.26 4.64
CA SER A 576 13.65 17.01 5.39
C SER A 576 14.83 16.15 4.91
N PRO A 577 15.35 15.22 5.73
CA PRO A 577 16.44 14.33 5.33
C PRO A 577 16.12 13.55 4.06
N LEU A 578 14.85 13.18 3.85
CA LEU A 578 14.38 12.53 2.62
C LEU A 578 14.54 13.44 1.41
N VAL A 579 14.00 14.67 1.47
CA VAL A 579 14.09 15.63 0.35
C VAL A 579 15.54 15.98 0.05
N TRP A 580 16.35 16.17 1.08
CA TRP A 580 17.78 16.45 0.94
C TRP A 580 18.53 15.29 0.29
N MET A 581 18.34 14.06 0.78
CA MET A 581 19.00 12.87 0.25
C MET A 581 18.58 12.58 -1.19
N VAL A 582 17.28 12.64 -1.48
CA VAL A 582 16.74 12.41 -2.83
C VAL A 582 17.22 13.48 -3.81
N ARG A 583 17.27 14.77 -3.42
CA ARG A 583 17.82 15.82 -4.30
C ARG A 583 19.30 15.62 -4.60
N ARG A 584 20.08 15.09 -3.65
CA ARG A 584 21.53 14.96 -3.79
C ARG A 584 21.96 13.67 -4.48
N ARG A 585 21.28 12.56 -4.21
CA ARG A 585 21.65 11.21 -4.67
C ARG A 585 20.58 10.53 -5.52
N GLY A 586 19.34 11.00 -5.49
CA GLY A 586 18.25 10.44 -6.26
C GLY A 586 18.34 10.76 -7.75
N LYS A 587 17.79 9.84 -8.55
CA LYS A 587 17.55 10.02 -9.98
C LYS A 587 16.06 9.88 -10.25
N VAL A 588 15.63 10.33 -11.42
CA VAL A 588 14.24 10.24 -11.87
C VAL A 588 14.23 9.82 -13.33
N ASP A 589 13.32 8.92 -13.68
CA ASP A 589 12.97 8.66 -15.07
C ASP A 589 12.18 9.86 -15.61
N SER A 590 12.71 10.53 -16.64
CA SER A 590 12.11 11.73 -17.23
C SER A 590 11.79 11.52 -18.71
N SER A 591 11.13 12.50 -19.35
CA SER A 591 10.92 12.50 -20.81
C SER A 591 12.22 12.40 -21.62
N GLN A 592 13.36 12.83 -21.06
CA GLN A 592 14.68 12.81 -21.70
C GLN A 592 15.64 11.80 -21.04
N GLY A 593 15.10 10.75 -20.41
CA GLY A 593 15.85 9.66 -19.81
C GLY A 593 16.14 9.84 -18.31
N LEU A 594 17.10 9.08 -17.79
CA LEU A 594 17.44 9.04 -16.37
C LEU A 594 18.34 10.21 -15.98
N LEU A 595 17.78 11.16 -15.24
CA LEU A 595 18.49 12.38 -14.82
C LEU A 595 18.47 12.55 -13.30
N PRO A 596 19.47 13.24 -12.72
CA PRO A 596 19.42 13.66 -11.32
C PRO A 596 18.18 14.51 -11.03
N VAL A 597 17.60 14.37 -9.84
CA VAL A 597 16.40 15.12 -9.43
C VAL A 597 16.48 16.64 -9.72
N PRO A 598 17.58 17.36 -9.42
CA PRO A 598 17.68 18.81 -9.69
C PRO A 598 17.72 19.19 -11.18
N MET A 599 17.96 18.21 -12.07
CA MET A 599 17.95 18.36 -13.54
C MET A 599 16.60 17.97 -14.14
N THR A 600 15.51 17.99 -13.36
CA THR A 600 14.16 17.65 -13.85
C THR A 600 13.14 18.69 -13.46
N VAL A 601 12.04 18.76 -14.22
CA VAL A 601 10.88 19.61 -13.94
C VAL A 601 9.67 18.78 -13.54
N ASN A 602 8.70 19.42 -12.90
CA ASN A 602 7.49 18.78 -12.41
C ASN A 602 6.64 18.20 -13.57
N PRO A 603 5.90 17.09 -13.35
CA PRO A 603 4.94 16.55 -14.31
C PRO A 603 3.87 17.56 -14.81
N GLY A 604 3.67 18.69 -14.11
CA GLY A 604 2.82 19.79 -14.57
C GLY A 604 3.26 20.45 -15.88
N LEU A 605 4.55 20.37 -16.24
CA LEU A 605 5.12 20.95 -17.47
C LEU A 605 5.20 19.94 -18.63
N GLN A 606 4.33 18.92 -18.64
CA GLN A 606 4.31 17.85 -19.64
C GLN A 606 4.19 18.37 -21.08
N GLU A 607 3.58 19.54 -21.31
CA GLU A 607 3.49 20.17 -22.62
C GLU A 607 4.86 20.51 -23.23
N TYR A 608 5.90 20.65 -22.41
CA TYR A 608 7.27 20.96 -22.82
C TYR A 608 8.19 19.74 -22.77
N ALA A 609 7.67 18.51 -22.69
CA ALA A 609 8.46 17.29 -22.52
C ALA A 609 9.54 17.07 -23.61
N ASP A 610 9.33 17.64 -24.81
CA ASP A 610 10.26 17.58 -25.94
C ASP A 610 11.51 18.44 -25.71
N VAL A 611 11.44 19.43 -24.82
CA VAL A 611 12.50 20.43 -24.58
C VAL A 611 13.02 20.39 -23.16
N LEU A 612 12.13 20.20 -22.18
CA LEU A 612 12.45 20.07 -20.77
C LEU A 612 12.41 18.59 -20.32
N PRO A 613 13.30 18.19 -19.39
CA PRO A 613 13.27 16.87 -18.79
C PRO A 613 12.14 16.78 -17.74
N VAL A 614 10.95 16.39 -18.19
CA VAL A 614 9.76 16.28 -17.33
C VAL A 614 9.80 14.96 -16.56
N ALA A 615 9.79 15.04 -15.23
CA ALA A 615 9.84 13.90 -14.33
C ALA A 615 8.58 13.01 -14.45
N ARG A 616 8.75 11.68 -14.52
CA ARG A 616 7.67 10.69 -14.54
C ARG A 616 7.39 10.12 -13.14
N VAL A 617 6.98 10.98 -12.22
CA VAL A 617 6.65 10.66 -10.83
C VAL A 617 5.28 11.22 -10.45
N ASP A 618 4.74 10.81 -9.30
CA ASP A 618 3.51 11.40 -8.77
C ASP A 618 3.69 12.91 -8.54
N ARG A 619 2.65 13.70 -8.85
CA ARG A 619 2.71 15.17 -8.75
C ARG A 619 3.00 15.66 -7.33
N ASN A 620 2.43 15.02 -6.31
CA ASN A 620 2.70 15.40 -4.92
C ASN A 620 4.15 15.09 -4.53
N VAL A 621 4.72 14.00 -5.04
CA VAL A 621 6.15 13.68 -4.85
C VAL A 621 7.02 14.77 -5.49
N ALA A 622 6.71 15.16 -6.73
CA ALA A 622 7.42 16.25 -7.42
C ALA A 622 7.31 17.60 -6.68
N ASP A 623 6.14 17.91 -6.12
CA ASP A 623 5.89 19.13 -5.34
C ASP A 623 6.67 19.13 -4.02
N VAL A 624 6.71 17.99 -3.31
CA VAL A 624 7.50 17.84 -2.07
C VAL A 624 9.00 17.91 -2.37
N LEU A 625 9.45 17.31 -3.47
CA LEU A 625 10.82 17.46 -3.96
C LEU A 625 11.10 18.87 -4.49
N GLY A 626 10.10 19.76 -4.57
CA GLY A 626 10.20 21.13 -5.02
C GLY A 626 10.73 21.25 -6.44
N LEU A 627 10.28 20.37 -7.34
CA LEU A 627 10.58 20.46 -8.76
C LEU A 627 9.81 21.66 -9.37
N PRO A 628 10.42 22.43 -10.31
CA PRO A 628 9.76 23.56 -10.95
C PRO A 628 8.46 23.13 -11.65
N SER A 629 7.33 23.72 -11.23
CA SER A 629 5.99 23.44 -11.77
C SER A 629 5.48 24.48 -12.76
N THR A 630 6.16 25.62 -12.86
CA THR A 630 5.81 26.72 -13.75
C THR A 630 7.05 27.21 -14.50
N VAL A 631 6.82 27.81 -15.67
CA VAL A 631 7.88 28.23 -16.61
C VAL A 631 8.77 29.35 -16.04
N ASP A 632 8.22 30.22 -15.19
CA ASP A 632 8.91 31.31 -14.50
C ASP A 632 9.89 30.83 -13.41
N ARG A 633 9.80 29.55 -12.98
CA ARG A 633 10.62 28.99 -11.89
C ARG A 633 11.71 28.05 -12.36
N ILE A 634 12.00 28.04 -13.67
CA ILE A 634 13.05 27.18 -14.25
C ILE A 634 14.44 27.73 -13.85
N PRO A 635 15.27 26.94 -13.14
CA PRO A 635 16.63 27.33 -12.75
C PRO A 635 17.59 27.45 -13.95
N GLU A 636 18.61 28.30 -13.83
CA GLU A 636 19.65 28.53 -14.86
C GLU A 636 20.28 27.25 -15.43
N GLN A 637 20.56 26.27 -14.57
CA GLN A 637 21.14 24.98 -14.97
C GLN A 637 20.23 24.20 -15.95
N LEU A 638 18.91 24.31 -15.82
CA LEU A 638 17.96 23.67 -16.72
C LEU A 638 17.86 24.43 -18.05
N TRP A 639 18.09 25.74 -18.06
CA TRP A 639 18.20 26.50 -19.30
C TRP A 639 19.43 26.11 -20.13
N ARG A 640 20.57 25.84 -19.48
CA ARG A 640 21.75 25.29 -20.17
C ARG A 640 21.46 23.92 -20.79
N TYR A 641 20.66 23.09 -20.11
CA TYR A 641 20.20 21.82 -20.67
C TYR A 641 19.30 22.03 -21.89
N VAL A 642 18.35 22.98 -21.84
CA VAL A 642 17.51 23.35 -22.99
C VAL A 642 18.34 23.81 -24.18
N VAL A 643 19.37 24.64 -23.97
CA VAL A 643 20.31 25.05 -25.04
C VAL A 643 20.96 23.82 -25.68
N GLN A 644 21.47 22.90 -24.87
CA GLN A 644 22.07 21.66 -25.36
C GLN A 644 21.07 20.78 -26.12
N THR A 645 19.81 20.71 -25.67
CA THR A 645 18.74 19.98 -26.37
C THR A 645 18.46 20.61 -27.74
N VAL A 646 18.40 21.95 -27.84
CA VAL A 646 18.23 22.66 -29.12
C VAL A 646 19.41 22.45 -30.06
N GLU A 647 20.65 22.51 -29.55
CA GLU A 647 21.87 22.32 -30.35
C GLU A 647 22.02 20.90 -30.91
N ASN A 648 21.52 19.89 -30.19
CA ASN A 648 21.62 18.49 -30.62
C ASN A 648 20.37 17.97 -31.32
N SER A 649 19.25 18.69 -31.24
CA SER A 649 18.00 18.29 -31.88
C SER A 649 18.11 18.32 -33.41
N GLN A 650 17.50 17.31 -34.03
CA GLN A 650 17.25 17.23 -35.46
C GLN A 650 15.75 17.45 -35.79
N ASP A 651 14.92 17.64 -34.77
CA ASP A 651 13.48 17.88 -34.90
C ASP A 651 13.19 19.37 -35.12
N ASP A 652 12.47 19.69 -36.19
CA ASP A 652 12.06 21.05 -36.59
C ASP A 652 11.26 21.79 -35.51
N VAL A 653 10.54 21.06 -34.66
CA VAL A 653 9.61 21.63 -33.68
C VAL A 653 10.34 22.07 -32.41
N VAL A 654 11.44 21.40 -32.05
CA VAL A 654 12.11 21.59 -30.75
C VAL A 654 12.69 23.01 -30.59
N PRO A 655 13.45 23.57 -31.55
CA PRO A 655 13.99 24.92 -31.41
C PRO A 655 12.90 25.98 -31.23
N GLY A 656 11.86 25.96 -32.08
CA GLY A 656 10.77 26.93 -31.98
C GLY A 656 10.00 26.83 -30.66
N LYS A 657 9.76 25.61 -30.14
CA LYS A 657 9.19 25.42 -28.80
C LYS A 657 10.10 25.95 -27.69
N ALA A 658 11.41 25.72 -27.78
CA ALA A 658 12.38 26.21 -26.79
C ALA A 658 12.43 27.73 -26.76
N TYR A 659 12.47 28.38 -27.92
CA TYR A 659 12.47 29.82 -28.03
C TYR A 659 11.15 30.44 -27.56
N ALA A 660 10.01 29.82 -27.89
CA ALA A 660 8.71 30.25 -27.36
C ALA A 660 8.65 30.12 -25.83
N LEU A 661 9.24 29.05 -25.26
CA LEU A 661 9.33 28.86 -23.81
C LEU A 661 10.15 29.98 -23.14
N VAL A 662 11.26 30.40 -23.76
CA VAL A 662 12.12 31.49 -23.28
C VAL A 662 11.34 32.80 -23.24
N LEU A 663 10.64 33.16 -24.32
CA LEU A 663 9.77 34.34 -24.36
C LEU A 663 8.67 34.31 -23.30
N ARG A 664 8.07 33.14 -23.03
CA ARG A 664 7.05 32.98 -21.99
C ARG A 664 7.62 33.09 -20.58
N SER A 665 8.87 32.68 -20.37
CA SER A 665 9.57 32.77 -19.08
C SER A 665 10.06 34.18 -18.76
N GLY A 666 10.23 35.03 -19.78
CA GLY A 666 10.82 36.37 -19.65
C GLY A 666 12.33 36.37 -19.37
N VAL A 667 13.00 35.22 -19.53
CA VAL A 667 14.46 35.09 -19.39
C VAL A 667 15.12 35.40 -20.73
N GLU A 668 16.31 36.01 -20.73
CA GLU A 668 17.12 36.17 -21.94
C GLU A 668 17.68 34.81 -22.39
N TRP A 669 17.70 34.55 -23.70
CA TRP A 669 18.24 33.30 -24.24
C TRP A 669 19.72 33.15 -23.85
N PRO A 670 20.10 32.09 -23.11
CA PRO A 670 21.47 31.95 -22.62
C PRO A 670 22.43 31.33 -23.66
N GLY A 671 21.93 30.91 -24.82
CA GLY A 671 22.76 30.48 -25.94
C GLY A 671 23.23 31.66 -26.80
N GLY A 672 24.02 31.36 -27.84
CA GLY A 672 24.43 32.35 -28.84
C GLY A 672 23.32 32.66 -29.84
N GLU A 673 23.70 32.82 -31.12
CA GLU A 673 22.77 33.04 -32.22
C GLU A 673 21.66 31.98 -32.29
N THR A 674 20.48 32.40 -32.77
CA THR A 674 19.30 31.55 -32.90
C THR A 674 19.53 30.45 -33.93
N ARG A 675 19.30 29.20 -33.51
CA ARG A 675 19.40 28.01 -34.34
C ARG A 675 18.13 27.89 -35.17
N CYS A 676 18.29 27.83 -36.49
CA CYS A 676 17.20 27.74 -37.45
C CYS A 676 17.52 26.72 -38.54
N ARG A 677 16.51 26.31 -39.29
CA ARG A 677 16.65 25.41 -40.43
C ARG A 677 17.02 26.22 -41.67
N ILE A 678 18.06 25.81 -42.38
CA ILE A 678 18.51 26.45 -43.63
C ILE A 678 18.64 25.36 -44.69
N GLY A 679 17.61 25.19 -45.51
CA GLY A 679 17.54 24.03 -46.40
C GLY A 679 17.53 22.72 -45.61
N ASP A 680 18.32 21.76 -46.06
CA ASP A 680 18.41 20.44 -45.42
C ASP A 680 19.33 20.42 -44.19
N THR A 681 19.91 21.57 -43.81
CA THR A 681 20.90 21.68 -42.73
C THR A 681 20.41 22.55 -41.58
N TRP A 682 20.95 22.29 -40.40
CA TRP A 682 20.80 23.16 -39.23
C TRP A 682 21.96 24.16 -39.18
N GLY A 683 21.65 25.43 -38.91
CA GLY A 683 22.65 26.49 -38.74
C GLY A 683 22.17 27.56 -37.75
N THR A 684 22.98 28.60 -37.53
CA THR A 684 22.61 29.76 -36.71
C THR A 684 22.60 31.04 -37.54
N ARG A 685 21.69 31.96 -37.24
CA ARG A 685 21.61 33.29 -37.86
C ARG A 685 21.19 34.34 -36.82
N PRO A 686 21.48 35.63 -37.07
CA PRO A 686 20.86 36.73 -36.36
C PRO A 686 19.33 36.70 -36.52
N ASP A 687 18.61 37.14 -35.49
CA ASP A 687 17.15 37.02 -35.43
C ASP A 687 16.43 37.74 -36.59
N ASP A 688 16.95 38.89 -37.03
CA ASP A 688 16.41 39.70 -38.12
C ASP A 688 16.54 39.07 -39.52
N GLN A 689 17.25 37.94 -39.64
CA GLN A 689 17.41 37.17 -40.87
C GLN A 689 16.61 35.86 -40.86
N ILE A 690 15.90 35.57 -39.77
CA ILE A 690 15.15 34.34 -39.61
C ILE A 690 13.68 34.62 -39.89
N CYS A 691 13.08 33.83 -40.77
CA CYS A 691 11.67 33.85 -41.03
C CYS A 691 10.95 32.88 -40.10
N VAL A 692 9.96 33.37 -39.36
CA VAL A 692 9.21 32.58 -38.38
C VAL A 692 7.76 32.40 -38.83
N THR A 693 7.25 31.18 -38.71
CA THR A 693 5.84 30.85 -38.99
C THR A 693 5.35 29.74 -38.07
N ALA A 694 4.04 29.69 -37.83
CA ALA A 694 3.38 28.60 -37.11
C ALA A 694 2.71 27.58 -38.08
N ASP A 695 2.64 27.90 -39.38
CA ASP A 695 2.10 27.00 -40.39
C ASP A 695 3.20 26.09 -40.94
N ARG A 696 2.97 24.78 -40.89
CA ARG A 696 3.94 23.78 -41.35
C ARG A 696 4.19 23.89 -42.86
N VAL A 697 3.18 24.23 -43.65
CA VAL A 697 3.29 24.37 -45.10
C VAL A 697 4.15 25.58 -45.48
N GLU A 698 3.97 26.69 -44.76
CA GLU A 698 4.83 27.88 -44.92
C GLU A 698 6.27 27.58 -44.51
N TYR A 699 6.47 26.90 -43.38
CA TYR A 699 7.79 26.50 -42.92
C TYR A 699 8.52 25.60 -43.93
N ASP A 700 7.87 24.54 -44.41
CA ASP A 700 8.46 23.63 -45.39
C ASP A 700 8.83 24.37 -46.70
N THR A 701 8.05 25.40 -47.06
CA THR A 701 8.37 26.27 -48.21
C THR A 701 9.62 27.12 -47.97
N LEU A 702 9.75 27.74 -46.80
CA LEU A 702 10.94 28.52 -46.42
C LEU A 702 12.20 27.64 -46.42
N VAL A 703 12.08 26.44 -45.85
CA VAL A 703 13.14 25.43 -45.82
C VAL A 703 13.55 25.05 -47.25
N MET A 704 12.59 24.71 -48.12
CA MET A 704 12.87 24.35 -49.51
C MET A 704 13.62 25.45 -50.27
N GLU A 705 13.26 26.71 -50.03
CA GLU A 705 13.87 27.88 -50.65
C GLU A 705 15.18 28.33 -49.96
N ARG A 706 15.68 27.55 -49.00
CA ARG A 706 16.89 27.82 -48.20
C ARG A 706 16.87 29.17 -47.47
N VAL A 707 15.67 29.68 -47.20
CA VAL A 707 15.49 30.82 -46.31
C VAL A 707 15.63 30.31 -44.87
N PRO A 708 16.42 30.98 -44.00
CA PRO A 708 16.51 30.59 -42.60
C PRO A 708 15.12 30.59 -41.95
N ALA A 709 14.65 29.42 -41.52
CA ALA A 709 13.27 29.19 -41.11
C ALA A 709 13.20 28.69 -39.66
N LEU A 710 12.20 29.17 -38.92
CA LEU A 710 11.87 28.71 -37.57
C LEU A 710 10.37 28.38 -37.47
N LEU A 711 10.05 27.16 -37.02
CA LEU A 711 8.68 26.72 -36.81
C LEU A 711 8.23 27.02 -35.37
N ALA A 712 7.46 28.08 -35.18
CA ALA A 712 6.89 28.43 -33.88
C ALA A 712 5.65 27.56 -33.55
N PRO A 713 5.38 27.25 -32.27
CA PRO A 713 4.27 26.38 -31.91
C PRO A 713 2.88 27.01 -32.06
N THR A 714 2.76 28.34 -31.98
CA THR A 714 1.49 29.06 -32.16
C THR A 714 1.69 30.39 -32.87
N VAL A 715 0.63 30.91 -33.51
CA VAL A 715 0.63 32.24 -34.15
C VAL A 715 0.95 33.35 -33.15
N ALA A 716 0.51 33.22 -31.89
CA ALA A 716 0.84 34.19 -30.84
C ALA A 716 2.33 34.15 -30.44
N ASP A 717 3.01 33.02 -30.60
CA ASP A 717 4.47 32.94 -30.42
C ASP A 717 5.21 33.58 -31.59
N VAL A 718 4.71 33.43 -32.83
CA VAL A 718 5.23 34.12 -34.03
C VAL A 718 5.22 35.63 -33.81
N GLU A 719 4.06 36.21 -33.46
CA GLU A 719 3.96 37.67 -33.25
C GLU A 719 4.89 38.15 -32.14
N ARG A 720 5.01 37.39 -31.03
CA ARG A 720 5.96 37.74 -29.96
C ARG A 720 7.43 37.68 -30.40
N MET A 721 7.80 36.69 -31.22
CA MET A 721 9.15 36.57 -31.77
C MET A 721 9.47 37.72 -32.74
N VAL A 722 8.51 38.11 -33.58
CA VAL A 722 8.63 39.26 -34.48
C VAL A 722 8.75 40.57 -33.68
N GLU A 723 7.90 40.80 -32.68
CA GLU A 723 7.91 42.02 -31.87
C GLU A 723 9.15 42.14 -30.97
N THR A 724 9.59 41.03 -30.37
CA THR A 724 10.68 41.05 -29.38
C THR A 724 12.07 40.93 -30.01
N TRP A 725 12.20 40.10 -31.05
CA TRP A 725 13.49 39.76 -31.66
C TRP A 725 13.64 40.25 -33.10
N GLY A 726 12.60 40.85 -33.71
CA GLY A 726 12.69 41.42 -35.05
C GLY A 726 12.71 40.39 -36.18
N MET A 727 12.26 39.15 -35.92
CA MET A 727 12.20 38.10 -36.93
C MET A 727 11.25 38.48 -38.09
N LEU A 728 11.49 37.92 -39.27
CA LEU A 728 10.70 38.20 -40.49
C LEU A 728 9.43 37.35 -40.55
N ARG A 729 8.35 37.90 -41.10
CA ARG A 729 7.14 37.12 -41.42
C ARG A 729 7.29 36.44 -42.78
N TYR A 730 6.56 35.34 -42.97
CA TYR A 730 6.52 34.63 -44.26
C TYR A 730 6.21 35.56 -45.45
N ALA A 731 5.24 36.47 -45.28
CA ALA A 731 4.83 37.43 -46.30
C ALA A 731 5.93 38.44 -46.69
N ASP A 732 6.89 38.71 -45.80
CA ASP A 732 8.00 39.64 -46.06
C ASP A 732 9.16 38.95 -46.79
N ALA A 733 9.25 37.62 -46.73
CA ALA A 733 10.36 36.83 -47.27
C ALA A 733 10.05 36.15 -48.62
N VAL A 734 8.77 35.93 -48.98
CA VAL A 734 8.39 35.20 -50.20
C VAL A 734 7.31 35.97 -50.97
N SER A 735 7.62 36.38 -52.20
CA SER A 735 6.64 37.00 -53.13
C SER A 735 6.36 36.09 -54.33
N MET A 736 5.10 36.03 -54.79
CA MET A 736 4.63 35.07 -55.79
C MET A 736 4.00 35.79 -56.99
N GLU A 737 4.45 35.49 -58.21
CA GLU A 737 3.93 36.01 -59.48
C GLU A 737 3.60 34.87 -60.45
N VAL A 738 2.37 34.80 -60.99
CA VAL A 738 1.98 33.81 -62.02
C VAL A 738 2.22 34.40 -63.42
N ARG A 739 2.94 33.68 -64.28
CA ARG A 739 3.14 33.95 -65.72
C ARG A 739 2.30 32.99 -66.56
N THR A 740 1.60 33.51 -67.57
CA THR A 740 0.67 32.77 -68.43
C THR A 740 0.97 32.99 -69.91
N ALA A 741 0.77 31.95 -70.73
CA ALA A 741 0.68 32.03 -72.19
C ALA A 741 -0.69 31.46 -72.63
N GLU A 742 -1.64 32.35 -72.94
CA GLU A 742 -3.05 32.03 -73.17
C GLU A 742 -3.30 31.50 -74.60
N GLU A 743 -3.99 30.36 -74.74
CA GLU A 743 -4.38 29.77 -76.03
C GLU A 743 -5.82 30.08 -76.43
N THR A 744 -6.68 30.39 -75.47
CA THR A 744 -8.12 30.64 -75.68
C THR A 744 -8.55 31.96 -75.08
N GLU A 745 -9.56 32.60 -75.67
CA GLU A 745 -10.25 33.72 -75.01
C GLU A 745 -10.96 33.25 -73.72
N PRO A 746 -11.16 34.13 -72.72
CA PRO A 746 -11.83 33.78 -71.46
C PRO A 746 -13.25 33.25 -71.67
N VAL A 747 -13.47 31.97 -71.32
CA VAL A 747 -14.79 31.32 -71.41
C VAL A 747 -15.50 31.40 -70.06
N VAL A 748 -16.73 31.91 -70.05
CA VAL A 748 -17.53 32.04 -68.82
C VAL A 748 -17.99 30.66 -68.34
N VAL A 749 -17.58 30.28 -67.12
CA VAL A 749 -17.78 28.93 -66.56
C VAL A 749 -19.26 28.54 -66.51
N VAL A 750 -20.12 29.45 -66.05
CA VAL A 750 -21.57 29.20 -65.93
C VAL A 750 -22.31 29.18 -67.27
N THR A 751 -21.77 29.81 -68.30
CA THR A 751 -22.35 29.74 -69.66
C THR A 751 -22.01 28.41 -70.31
N GLU A 752 -20.76 27.97 -70.16
CA GLU A 752 -20.30 26.70 -70.72
C GLU A 752 -20.86 25.49 -69.96
N TYR A 753 -21.04 25.61 -68.64
CA TYR A 753 -21.61 24.58 -67.78
C TYR A 753 -22.83 25.12 -67.00
N PRO A 754 -24.01 25.24 -67.63
CA PRO A 754 -25.20 25.84 -67.03
C PRO A 754 -25.64 25.19 -65.71
N HIS A 755 -25.40 23.88 -65.55
CA HIS A 755 -25.78 23.16 -64.33
C HIS A 755 -24.95 23.58 -63.09
N LEU A 756 -23.74 24.13 -63.28
CA LEU A 756 -22.97 24.74 -62.19
C LEU A 756 -23.64 25.99 -61.65
N ALA A 757 -24.34 26.75 -62.49
CA ALA A 757 -25.11 27.91 -62.08
C ALA A 757 -26.28 27.53 -61.16
N VAL A 758 -26.77 26.29 -61.22
CA VAL A 758 -27.85 25.79 -60.36
C VAL A 758 -27.29 25.23 -59.04
N LEU A 759 -26.28 24.36 -59.13
CA LEU A 759 -25.75 23.65 -57.95
C LEU A 759 -24.88 24.54 -57.06
N ARG A 760 -24.13 25.47 -57.64
CA ARG A 760 -23.10 26.27 -56.95
C ARG A 760 -23.05 27.72 -57.46
N SER A 761 -24.23 28.32 -57.64
CA SER A 761 -24.39 29.69 -58.16
C SER A 761 -23.49 30.73 -57.49
N ARG A 762 -23.39 30.73 -56.16
CA ARG A 762 -22.55 31.69 -55.42
C ARG A 762 -21.05 31.57 -55.69
N LEU A 763 -20.57 30.37 -56.03
CA LEU A 763 -19.14 30.08 -56.14
C LEU A 763 -18.65 30.12 -57.59
N ALA A 764 -19.49 29.72 -58.55
CA ALA A 764 -19.12 29.65 -59.97
C ALA A 764 -19.49 30.89 -60.78
N ASN A 765 -20.41 31.74 -60.31
CA ASN A 765 -20.90 32.88 -61.09
C ASN A 765 -19.87 34.03 -61.12
N GLY A 766 -19.67 34.62 -62.30
CA GLY A 766 -18.65 35.66 -62.52
C GLY A 766 -17.22 35.13 -62.70
N TRP A 767 -17.04 33.82 -62.83
CA TRP A 767 -15.76 33.18 -63.12
C TRP A 767 -15.64 32.81 -64.61
N SER A 768 -14.45 33.02 -65.17
CA SER A 768 -14.06 32.53 -66.49
C SER A 768 -12.90 31.55 -66.37
N TYR A 769 -12.70 30.71 -67.39
CA TYR A 769 -11.50 29.89 -67.50
C TYR A 769 -10.78 30.16 -68.82
N VAL A 770 -9.46 29.99 -68.81
CA VAL A 770 -8.57 30.16 -69.97
C VAL A 770 -7.65 28.96 -70.04
N VAL A 771 -7.53 28.35 -71.23
CA VAL A 771 -6.55 27.32 -71.49
C VAL A 771 -5.22 27.98 -71.84
N CYS A 772 -4.14 27.53 -71.20
CA CYS A 772 -2.78 28.05 -71.40
C CYS A 772 -1.84 26.96 -71.90
N SER A 773 -0.87 27.33 -72.73
CA SER A 773 0.23 26.46 -73.15
C SER A 773 1.32 26.39 -72.07
N GLU A 774 1.65 27.55 -71.51
CA GLU A 774 2.58 27.71 -70.41
C GLU A 774 1.89 28.41 -69.23
N LEU A 775 2.04 27.82 -68.05
CA LEU A 775 1.52 28.36 -66.80
C LEU A 775 2.57 28.13 -65.73
N ASP A 776 3.22 29.20 -65.29
CA ASP A 776 4.37 29.15 -64.42
C ASP A 776 4.17 30.06 -63.20
N GLU A 777 4.42 29.55 -62.01
CA GLU A 777 4.51 30.30 -60.77
C GLU A 777 5.96 30.70 -60.52
N VAL A 778 6.25 31.99 -60.61
CA VAL A 778 7.54 32.58 -60.28
C VAL A 778 7.52 33.01 -58.82
N LYS A 779 8.15 32.23 -57.94
CA LYS A 779 8.42 32.62 -56.56
C LYS A 779 9.73 33.40 -56.53
N ARG A 780 9.69 34.65 -56.04
CA ARG A 780 10.89 35.45 -55.78
C ARG A 780 11.18 35.43 -54.29
N THR A 781 12.33 34.87 -53.95
CA THR A 781 12.89 34.89 -52.61
C THR A 781 14.20 35.70 -52.63
N PRO A 782 14.74 36.11 -51.47
CA PRO A 782 16.05 36.76 -51.38
C PRO A 782 17.20 35.92 -51.97
N ALA A 783 17.03 34.60 -52.10
CA ALA A 783 18.03 33.66 -52.62
C ALA A 783 17.95 33.41 -54.13
N GLY A 784 16.93 33.93 -54.82
CA GLY A 784 16.77 33.78 -56.28
C GLY A 784 15.31 33.77 -56.76
N MET A 785 15.14 33.61 -58.08
CA MET A 785 13.83 33.37 -58.69
C MET A 785 13.70 31.89 -59.03
N ARG A 786 12.64 31.25 -58.54
CA ARG A 786 12.30 29.88 -58.91
C ARG A 786 10.99 29.87 -59.67
N THR A 787 11.05 29.33 -60.89
CA THR A 787 9.89 29.13 -61.74
C THR A 787 9.40 27.70 -61.58
N THR A 788 8.20 27.54 -61.05
CA THR A 788 7.52 26.25 -60.88
C THR A 788 6.34 26.19 -61.83
N GLN A 789 6.36 25.20 -62.71
CA GLN A 789 5.32 25.04 -63.70
C GLN A 789 4.04 24.47 -63.04
N LEU A 790 2.91 25.13 -63.26
CA LEU A 790 1.61 24.78 -62.68
C LEU A 790 0.72 24.08 -63.72
N GLU A 791 -0.11 23.13 -63.26
CA GLU A 791 -1.20 22.58 -64.09
C GLU A 791 -2.44 23.51 -64.10
N SER A 792 -2.61 24.31 -63.05
CA SER A 792 -3.72 25.25 -62.90
C SER A 792 -3.39 26.37 -61.94
N ALA A 793 -4.02 27.53 -62.13
CA ALA A 793 -3.89 28.68 -61.24
C ALA A 793 -5.18 29.50 -61.25
N ASN A 794 -5.47 30.14 -60.13
CA ASN A 794 -6.59 31.05 -59.98
C ASN A 794 -6.07 32.47 -59.75
N ARG A 795 -6.45 33.42 -60.62
CA ARG A 795 -6.12 34.84 -60.44
C ARG A 795 -7.21 35.74 -61.05
N ASP A 796 -7.59 36.80 -60.34
CA ASP A 796 -8.52 37.84 -60.82
C ASP A 796 -9.84 37.32 -61.41
N ARG A 797 -10.43 36.30 -60.79
CA ARG A 797 -11.66 35.60 -61.24
C ARG A 797 -11.52 34.80 -62.55
N VAL A 798 -10.28 34.50 -62.94
CA VAL A 798 -9.96 33.64 -64.08
C VAL A 798 -9.24 32.38 -63.58
N VAL A 799 -9.73 31.22 -64.00
CA VAL A 799 -9.07 29.92 -63.78
C VAL A 799 -8.23 29.60 -65.01
N TYR A 800 -6.91 29.65 -64.85
CA TYR A 800 -5.96 29.24 -65.88
C TYR A 800 -5.74 27.74 -65.79
N VAL A 801 -5.89 27.04 -66.91
CA VAL A 801 -5.74 25.58 -67.01
C VAL A 801 -4.68 25.28 -68.05
N ARG A 802 -3.62 24.58 -67.67
CA ARG A 802 -2.53 24.28 -68.59
C ARG A 802 -2.81 22.99 -69.38
N HIS A 803 -2.79 23.09 -70.71
CA HIS A 803 -2.92 21.97 -71.67
C HIS A 803 -3.78 20.77 -71.20
N PRO A 804 -5.11 20.94 -71.04
CA PRO A 804 -6.00 19.87 -70.60
C PRO A 804 -6.13 18.79 -71.69
N ALA A 805 -6.06 17.52 -71.29
CA ALA A 805 -6.21 16.37 -72.20
C ALA A 805 -7.66 16.16 -72.67
N ASP A 806 -8.65 16.50 -71.84
CA ASP A 806 -10.07 16.37 -72.11
C ASP A 806 -10.91 17.40 -71.32
N GLU A 807 -12.17 17.58 -71.71
CA GLU A 807 -13.09 18.52 -71.06
C GLU A 807 -13.39 18.16 -69.58
N ARG A 808 -13.28 16.86 -69.22
CA ARG A 808 -13.38 16.41 -67.83
C ARG A 808 -12.27 17.03 -66.99
N ARG A 809 -11.03 17.06 -67.49
CA ARG A 809 -9.91 17.65 -66.77
C ARG A 809 -10.12 19.13 -66.54
N ILE A 810 -10.67 19.86 -67.50
CA ILE A 810 -11.01 21.28 -67.35
C ILE A 810 -11.99 21.48 -66.18
N LEU A 811 -13.10 20.73 -66.16
CA LEU A 811 -14.10 20.87 -65.11
C LEU A 811 -13.61 20.40 -63.72
N GLN A 812 -12.77 19.36 -63.67
CA GLN A 812 -12.11 18.93 -62.44
C GLN A 812 -11.16 20.01 -61.90
N THR A 813 -10.38 20.63 -62.79
CA THR A 813 -9.47 21.71 -62.45
C THR A 813 -10.24 22.92 -61.95
N ILE A 814 -11.32 23.34 -62.63
CA ILE A 814 -12.19 24.41 -62.16
C ILE A 814 -12.79 24.06 -60.78
N SER A 815 -13.25 22.82 -60.58
CA SER A 815 -13.77 22.38 -59.28
C SER A 815 -12.73 22.45 -58.17
N LYS A 816 -11.47 22.17 -58.48
CA LYS A 816 -10.35 22.23 -57.53
C LYS A 816 -10.02 23.68 -57.18
N GLU A 817 -9.84 24.54 -58.18
CA GLU A 817 -9.44 25.95 -58.01
C GLU A 817 -10.52 26.84 -57.40
N LEU A 818 -11.79 26.43 -57.51
CA LEU A 818 -12.95 27.15 -56.93
C LEU A 818 -13.53 26.46 -55.68
N ASP A 819 -12.88 25.41 -55.15
CA ASP A 819 -13.35 24.52 -54.07
C ASP A 819 -14.84 24.15 -54.20
N LEU A 820 -15.29 23.80 -55.40
CA LEU A 820 -16.69 23.42 -55.65
C LEU A 820 -17.05 22.05 -55.07
N ARG A 821 -16.03 21.28 -54.66
CA ARG A 821 -16.10 19.91 -54.10
C ARG A 821 -16.97 18.97 -54.91
N LEU A 822 -16.86 19.05 -56.24
CA LEU A 822 -17.61 18.17 -57.13
C LEU A 822 -16.97 16.78 -57.10
N SER A 823 -17.76 15.78 -56.73
CA SER A 823 -17.36 14.38 -56.83
C SER A 823 -17.20 13.96 -58.30
N PRO A 824 -16.42 12.90 -58.59
CA PRO A 824 -16.30 12.37 -59.95
C PRO A 824 -17.65 12.04 -60.62
N ALA A 825 -18.64 11.60 -59.83
CA ALA A 825 -19.99 11.34 -60.29
C ALA A 825 -20.77 12.63 -60.63
N GLU A 826 -20.58 13.71 -59.86
CA GLU A 826 -21.20 15.01 -60.14
C GLU A 826 -20.55 15.69 -61.36
N VAL A 827 -19.23 15.60 -61.51
CA VAL A 827 -18.52 16.06 -62.70
C VAL A 827 -19.07 15.36 -63.94
N GLN A 828 -19.25 14.04 -63.87
CA GLN A 828 -19.82 13.28 -64.99
C GLN A 828 -21.24 13.72 -65.29
N LYS A 829 -22.09 13.87 -64.27
CA LYS A 829 -23.47 14.31 -64.44
C LYS A 829 -23.58 15.70 -65.07
N ILE A 830 -22.70 16.64 -64.73
CA ILE A 830 -22.70 17.98 -65.33
C ILE A 830 -22.34 17.91 -66.81
N LEU A 831 -21.39 17.05 -67.20
CA LEU A 831 -21.03 16.83 -68.59
C LEU A 831 -22.17 16.15 -69.37
N ASP A 832 -22.78 15.11 -68.80
CA ASP A 832 -23.93 14.41 -69.39
C ASP A 832 -25.10 15.39 -69.63
N MET A 833 -25.38 16.28 -68.66
CA MET A 833 -26.44 17.29 -68.80
C MET A 833 -26.11 18.39 -69.82
N ARG A 834 -24.83 18.77 -69.98
CA ARG A 834 -24.38 19.68 -71.05
C ARG A 834 -24.56 19.03 -72.42
N GLU A 835 -24.21 17.75 -72.54
CA GLU A 835 -24.40 16.97 -73.77
C GLU A 835 -25.88 16.80 -74.10
N GLU A 836 -26.73 16.51 -73.11
CA GLU A 836 -28.18 16.44 -73.27
C GLU A 836 -28.79 17.79 -73.69
N ALA A 837 -28.31 18.91 -73.13
CA ALA A 837 -28.74 20.24 -73.53
C ALA A 837 -28.36 20.57 -75.00
N LYS A 838 -27.15 20.19 -75.43
CA LYS A 838 -26.73 20.30 -76.84
C LYS A 838 -27.61 19.43 -77.74
N ASN A 839 -27.92 18.20 -77.33
CA ASN A 839 -28.76 17.29 -78.09
C ASN A 839 -30.22 17.78 -78.20
N GLN A 840 -30.77 18.35 -77.13
CA GLN A 840 -32.08 18.99 -77.16
C GLN A 840 -32.11 20.19 -78.11
N ASP A 841 -31.03 20.97 -78.21
CA ASP A 841 -30.95 22.07 -79.17
C ASP A 841 -30.90 21.56 -80.62
N ILE A 842 -30.12 20.51 -80.89
CA ILE A 842 -30.12 19.81 -82.18
C ILE A 842 -31.54 19.34 -82.55
N LEU A 843 -32.28 18.73 -81.61
CA LEU A 843 -33.66 18.29 -81.86
C LEU A 843 -34.64 19.45 -82.09
N LYS A 844 -34.45 20.58 -81.41
CA LYS A 844 -35.22 21.81 -81.70
C LYS A 844 -34.92 22.32 -83.11
N GLN A 845 -33.66 22.36 -83.52
CA GLN A 845 -33.25 22.77 -84.86
C GLN A 845 -33.79 21.80 -85.94
N VAL A 846 -33.78 20.49 -85.69
CA VAL A 846 -34.37 19.47 -86.59
C VAL A 846 -35.88 19.67 -86.76
N ARG A 847 -36.61 19.98 -85.67
CA ARG A 847 -38.05 20.29 -85.75
C ARG A 847 -38.35 21.57 -86.52
N ALA A 848 -37.49 22.59 -86.36
CA ALA A 848 -37.64 23.88 -87.05
C ALA A 848 -37.32 23.81 -88.55
N THR A 849 -36.41 22.92 -88.94
CA THR A 849 -36.00 22.70 -90.33
C THR A 849 -37.13 22.05 -91.14
N LYS A 850 -37.38 22.45 -92.39
CA LYS A 850 -38.47 21.88 -93.22
C LYS A 850 -38.01 20.82 -94.22
N VAL A 851 -36.74 20.85 -94.62
CA VAL A 851 -36.18 19.98 -95.66
C VAL A 851 -35.75 18.65 -95.07
N VAL A 852 -36.26 17.53 -95.59
CA VAL A 852 -36.01 16.18 -95.04
C VAL A 852 -34.51 15.81 -95.05
N ILE A 853 -33.79 16.14 -96.12
CA ILE A 853 -32.34 15.87 -96.22
C ILE A 853 -31.56 16.63 -95.14
N GLU A 854 -31.90 17.90 -94.89
CA GLU A 854 -31.26 18.70 -93.84
C GLU A 854 -31.63 18.19 -92.45
N LYS A 855 -32.87 17.71 -92.24
CA LYS A 855 -33.25 17.05 -90.99
C LYS A 855 -32.39 15.82 -90.71
N ILE A 856 -32.19 14.98 -91.72
CA ILE A 856 -31.38 13.76 -91.60
C ILE A 856 -29.91 14.13 -91.35
N LEU A 857 -29.40 15.16 -92.04
CA LEU A 857 -28.05 15.66 -91.83
C LEU A 857 -27.83 16.22 -90.43
N LEU A 858 -28.75 17.03 -89.91
CA LEU A 858 -28.70 17.59 -88.55
C LEU A 858 -28.88 16.49 -87.49
N LEU A 859 -29.73 15.50 -87.77
CA LEU A 859 -30.06 14.45 -86.81
C LEU A 859 -29.02 13.33 -86.74
N ILE A 860 -28.26 13.03 -87.80
CA ILE A 860 -27.27 11.94 -87.79
C ILE A 860 -25.84 12.51 -87.85
N GLY A 861 -25.64 13.63 -88.53
CA GLY A 861 -24.34 14.24 -88.76
C GLY A 861 -23.64 13.68 -89.99
N ALA A 862 -22.91 14.55 -90.71
CA ALA A 862 -22.26 14.22 -91.98
C ALA A 862 -21.30 13.03 -91.89
N GLU A 863 -20.46 12.98 -90.85
CA GLU A 863 -19.48 11.90 -90.67
C GLU A 863 -20.12 10.54 -90.41
N ARG A 864 -21.19 10.48 -89.61
CA ARG A 864 -21.88 9.21 -89.34
C ARG A 864 -22.61 8.72 -90.59
N LEU A 865 -23.22 9.63 -91.35
CA LEU A 865 -23.78 9.31 -92.66
C LEU A 865 -22.72 8.79 -93.63
N ARG A 866 -21.51 9.37 -93.67
CA ARG A 866 -20.40 8.87 -94.51
C ARG A 866 -20.04 7.42 -94.19
N ARG A 867 -19.96 7.06 -92.90
CA ARG A 867 -19.62 5.69 -92.45
C ARG A 867 -20.68 4.66 -92.79
N GLY A 868 -21.95 5.05 -92.83
CA GLY A 868 -23.07 4.15 -93.16
C GLY A 868 -23.26 3.92 -94.66
N LEU A 869 -22.50 4.59 -95.54
CA LEU A 869 -22.63 4.37 -96.98
C LEU A 869 -21.97 3.05 -97.40
N PRO A 870 -22.50 2.35 -98.43
CA PRO A 870 -21.87 1.17 -99.01
C PRO A 870 -20.42 1.45 -99.45
N GLU A 871 -19.54 0.47 -99.23
CA GLU A 871 -18.12 0.57 -99.62
C GLU A 871 -17.98 0.90 -101.13
N GLY A 872 -17.16 1.90 -101.43
CA GLY A 872 -16.90 2.36 -102.79
C GLY A 872 -17.86 3.43 -103.34
N LEU A 873 -19.03 3.68 -102.72
CA LEU A 873 -20.01 4.66 -103.22
C LEU A 873 -19.50 6.11 -103.15
N LEU A 874 -18.82 6.48 -102.07
CA LEU A 874 -18.20 7.80 -101.89
C LEU A 874 -17.03 8.02 -102.87
N ALA A 875 -16.19 6.99 -103.06
CA ALA A 875 -15.07 7.03 -103.98
C ALA A 875 -15.54 7.12 -105.45
N TRP A 876 -16.62 6.42 -105.80
CA TRP A 876 -17.26 6.48 -107.12
C TRP A 876 -17.82 7.88 -107.43
N GLU A 877 -18.53 8.52 -106.49
CA GLU A 877 -19.09 9.87 -106.69
C GLU A 877 -17.99 10.94 -106.73
N GLN A 878 -16.94 10.83 -105.91
CA GLN A 878 -15.77 11.72 -105.95
C GLN A 878 -15.03 11.65 -107.29
N ALA A 879 -14.91 10.45 -107.87
CA ALA A 879 -14.30 10.25 -109.18
C ALA A 879 -15.11 10.84 -110.34
N GLN A 880 -16.45 10.89 -110.25
CA GLN A 880 -17.30 11.50 -111.27
C GLN A 880 -17.36 13.04 -111.23
N LYS A 881 -17.34 13.65 -110.04
CA LYS A 881 -17.55 15.11 -109.88
C LYS A 881 -16.27 15.94 -109.72
N GLY A 882 -15.11 15.32 -109.47
CA GLY A 882 -13.83 16.02 -109.46
C GLY A 882 -13.65 17.05 -108.33
N GLY A 883 -14.14 16.76 -107.12
CA GLY A 883 -13.99 17.64 -105.95
C GLY A 883 -14.55 17.03 -104.65
N GLY A 884 -14.21 17.63 -103.50
CA GLY A 884 -14.68 17.20 -102.18
C GLY A 884 -16.22 17.23 -102.06
N LEU A 885 -16.79 16.22 -101.40
CA LEU A 885 -18.24 16.10 -101.24
C LEU A 885 -18.74 16.99 -100.11
N ASP A 886 -19.71 17.86 -100.42
CA ASP A 886 -20.46 18.63 -99.44
C ASP A 886 -21.33 17.72 -98.54
N ASP A 887 -21.55 18.14 -97.31
CA ASP A 887 -22.28 17.38 -96.27
C ASP A 887 -23.74 17.14 -96.66
N ARG A 888 -24.36 18.10 -97.35
CA ARG A 888 -25.69 17.93 -97.94
C ARG A 888 -25.71 16.80 -98.96
N ARG A 889 -24.67 16.68 -99.79
CA ARG A 889 -24.57 15.64 -100.83
C ARG A 889 -24.38 14.26 -100.22
N VAL A 890 -23.65 14.16 -99.12
CA VAL A 890 -23.52 12.91 -98.35
C VAL A 890 -24.88 12.44 -97.83
N ALA A 891 -25.69 13.35 -97.28
CA ALA A 891 -27.01 13.02 -96.77
C ALA A 891 -27.98 12.58 -97.89
N GLU A 892 -27.89 13.19 -99.08
CA GLU A 892 -28.63 12.73 -100.27
C GLU A 892 -28.25 11.31 -100.66
N LEU A 893 -26.95 11.01 -100.74
CA LEU A 893 -26.45 9.67 -101.09
C LEU A 893 -26.91 8.62 -100.07
N ALA A 894 -26.89 8.96 -98.77
CA ALA A 894 -27.35 8.06 -97.71
C ALA A 894 -28.85 7.77 -97.82
N LEU A 895 -29.65 8.80 -98.13
CA LEU A 895 -31.09 8.65 -98.33
C LEU A 895 -31.41 7.81 -99.56
N HIS A 896 -30.64 7.94 -100.64
CA HIS A 896 -30.79 7.13 -101.83
C HIS A 896 -30.35 5.66 -101.62
N ALA A 897 -29.27 5.43 -100.87
CA ALA A 897 -28.75 4.08 -100.63
C ALA A 897 -29.66 3.25 -99.71
N HIS A 898 -30.19 3.86 -98.65
CA HIS A 898 -30.95 3.16 -97.61
C HIS A 898 -32.47 3.39 -97.67
N GLY A 899 -32.92 4.30 -98.54
CA GLY A 899 -34.33 4.61 -98.75
C GLY A 899 -35.08 4.98 -97.47
N ASP A 900 -36.29 4.46 -97.33
CA ASP A 900 -37.13 4.68 -96.14
C ASP A 900 -36.57 3.98 -94.88
N GLY A 901 -35.59 3.09 -95.02
CA GLY A 901 -34.90 2.39 -93.94
C GLY A 901 -33.74 3.17 -93.30
N ILE A 902 -33.46 4.41 -93.71
CA ILE A 902 -32.29 5.18 -93.25
C ILE A 902 -32.21 5.33 -91.72
N LEU A 903 -33.34 5.58 -91.04
CA LEU A 903 -33.37 5.68 -89.58
C LEU A 903 -33.11 4.33 -88.89
N ARG A 904 -33.56 3.23 -89.51
CA ARG A 904 -33.28 1.86 -89.03
C ARG A 904 -31.80 1.52 -89.17
N HIS A 905 -31.16 1.96 -90.26
CA HIS A 905 -29.74 1.74 -90.51
C HIS A 905 -28.87 2.49 -89.50
N HIS A 906 -29.20 3.75 -89.21
CA HIS A 906 -28.49 4.60 -88.26
C HIS A 906 -29.08 4.58 -86.84
N ARG A 907 -29.80 3.53 -86.46
CA ARG A 907 -30.47 3.46 -85.15
C ARG A 907 -29.51 3.61 -83.96
N ASP A 908 -28.29 3.09 -84.10
CA ASP A 908 -27.27 3.13 -83.04
C ASP A 908 -26.67 4.53 -82.95
N ASP A 909 -26.55 5.26 -84.06
CA ASP A 909 -26.13 6.67 -84.09
C ASP A 909 -27.21 7.60 -83.51
N LEU A 910 -28.49 7.33 -83.80
CA LEU A 910 -29.63 8.10 -83.30
C LEU A 910 -29.81 7.93 -81.79
N ARG A 911 -29.54 6.73 -81.26
CA ARG A 911 -29.55 6.43 -79.83
C ARG A 911 -28.55 7.30 -79.05
N LEU A 912 -27.43 7.68 -79.66
CA LEU A 912 -26.41 8.51 -79.00
C LEU A 912 -26.85 9.97 -78.82
N ILE A 913 -27.88 10.40 -79.54
CA ILE A 913 -28.33 11.80 -79.52
C ILE A 913 -29.48 11.96 -78.53
N ASP A 914 -30.48 11.09 -78.59
CA ASP A 914 -31.58 11.12 -77.63
C ASP A 914 -32.11 9.71 -77.39
N GLU A 915 -32.26 9.34 -76.11
CA GLU A 915 -32.73 8.02 -75.71
C GLU A 915 -34.13 7.70 -76.28
N SER A 916 -34.97 8.71 -76.46
CA SER A 916 -36.29 8.56 -77.08
C SER A 916 -36.24 8.19 -78.57
N LEU A 917 -35.08 8.24 -79.21
CA LEU A 917 -34.85 7.76 -80.58
C LEU A 917 -34.34 6.31 -80.62
N LYS A 918 -34.21 5.65 -79.46
CA LYS A 918 -33.85 4.23 -79.34
C LYS A 918 -35.03 3.33 -79.73
N LEU A 919 -35.42 3.39 -80.99
CA LEU A 919 -36.54 2.67 -81.55
C LEU A 919 -36.05 1.70 -82.61
N SER A 920 -36.78 0.62 -82.81
CA SER A 920 -36.40 -0.41 -83.80
C SER A 920 -36.67 0.06 -85.24
N PHE A 921 -37.54 1.07 -85.42
CA PHE A 921 -38.01 1.54 -86.72
C PHE A 921 -38.52 0.36 -87.57
N THR A 922 -39.36 -0.49 -86.96
CA THR A 922 -40.00 -1.68 -87.56
C THR A 922 -41.52 -1.52 -87.65
N GLY A 923 -42.01 -0.28 -87.70
CA GLY A 923 -43.42 0.05 -87.88
C GLY A 923 -44.28 -0.04 -86.62
N ASP A 924 -43.65 -0.15 -85.46
CA ASP A 924 -44.31 -0.09 -84.17
C ASP A 924 -44.85 1.33 -83.87
N THR A 925 -45.85 1.39 -83.00
CA THR A 925 -46.58 2.63 -82.69
C THR A 925 -45.65 3.74 -82.17
N LYS A 926 -44.59 3.38 -81.43
CA LYS A 926 -43.65 4.35 -80.87
C LYS A 926 -42.74 4.93 -81.95
N SER A 927 -42.23 4.12 -82.88
CA SER A 927 -41.48 4.59 -84.05
C SER A 927 -42.28 5.59 -84.89
N ARG A 928 -43.57 5.32 -85.15
CA ARG A 928 -44.43 6.22 -85.92
C ARG A 928 -44.67 7.55 -85.21
N GLN A 929 -45.03 7.50 -83.93
CA GLN A 929 -45.24 8.70 -83.13
C GLN A 929 -43.99 9.57 -83.09
N LYS A 930 -42.81 8.96 -82.94
CA LYS A 930 -41.56 9.71 -82.85
C LYS A 930 -41.10 10.31 -84.18
N VAL A 931 -41.28 9.60 -85.28
CA VAL A 931 -41.01 10.10 -86.64
C VAL A 931 -41.92 11.31 -86.94
N ALA A 932 -43.19 11.25 -86.53
CA ALA A 932 -44.13 12.36 -86.62
C ALA A 932 -43.72 13.56 -85.73
N ASP A 933 -43.27 13.32 -84.49
CA ASP A 933 -42.80 14.38 -83.58
C ASP A 933 -41.56 15.13 -84.10
N LEU A 934 -40.73 14.48 -84.93
CA LEU A 934 -39.60 15.09 -85.62
C LEU A 934 -40.01 15.78 -86.94
N GLY A 935 -41.28 15.66 -87.33
CA GLY A 935 -41.83 16.15 -88.59
C GLY A 935 -41.23 15.45 -89.82
N LEU A 936 -40.89 14.16 -89.69
CA LEU A 936 -40.47 13.29 -90.79
C LEU A 936 -41.68 12.47 -91.30
N PRO A 937 -41.74 12.08 -92.58
CA PRO A 937 -42.82 11.23 -93.11
C PRO A 937 -42.90 9.83 -92.49
N ASP A 938 -44.12 9.30 -92.27
CA ASP A 938 -44.38 8.00 -91.61
C ASP A 938 -43.64 6.79 -92.20
N ARG A 939 -43.29 6.83 -93.50
CA ARG A 939 -42.55 5.76 -94.18
C ARG A 939 -41.20 5.46 -93.52
N TYR A 940 -40.58 6.44 -92.85
CA TYR A 940 -39.33 6.26 -92.13
C TYR A 940 -39.45 5.49 -90.79
N ALA A 941 -40.67 5.08 -90.40
CA ALA A 941 -40.93 4.35 -89.16
C ALA A 941 -40.87 2.80 -89.28
N GLY A 942 -40.85 2.21 -90.49
CA GLY A 942 -40.70 0.76 -90.77
C GLY A 942 -42.00 -0.08 -90.86
N SER A 943 -41.85 -1.42 -91.01
CA SER A 943 -42.92 -2.44 -91.14
C SER A 943 -42.72 -3.69 -90.25
N ARG A 944 -43.79 -4.34 -89.77
CA ARG A 944 -43.81 -5.38 -88.70
C ARG A 944 -43.74 -6.83 -89.23
N GLU A 945 -42.93 -7.71 -88.61
CA GLU A 945 -42.82 -9.18 -88.85
C GLU A 945 -43.33 -10.00 -87.61
N GLU A 946 -43.94 -11.19 -87.79
CA GLU A 946 -44.51 -12.06 -86.71
C GLU A 946 -43.56 -13.19 -86.23
N THR A 947 -43.62 -13.58 -84.95
CA THR A 947 -42.73 -14.59 -84.29
C THR A 947 -43.50 -15.81 -83.74
N PRO A 948 -42.97 -17.07 -83.81
CA PRO A 948 -43.67 -18.27 -83.31
C PRO A 948 -43.70 -18.42 -81.78
N PRO A 949 -44.68 -19.16 -81.21
CA PRO A 949 -44.85 -19.30 -79.76
C PRO A 949 -43.83 -20.25 -79.07
N PRO A 950 -43.47 -19.99 -77.80
CA PRO A 950 -42.37 -20.67 -77.08
C PRO A 950 -42.66 -22.09 -76.58
N LEU A 951 -43.91 -22.54 -76.54
CA LEU A 951 -44.31 -23.89 -76.07
C LEU A 951 -45.21 -24.57 -77.10
N GLU A 952 -44.95 -25.84 -77.38
CA GLU A 952 -45.78 -26.66 -78.28
C GLU A 952 -46.11 -28.02 -77.68
N THR A 953 -47.34 -28.49 -77.87
CA THR A 953 -47.85 -29.73 -77.29
C THR A 953 -48.37 -30.68 -78.37
N ALA A 954 -48.07 -31.97 -78.23
CA ALA A 954 -48.50 -33.05 -79.13
C ALA A 954 -49.27 -34.15 -78.37
N GLU A 955 -50.39 -34.64 -78.91
CA GLU A 955 -51.22 -35.70 -78.30
C GLU A 955 -51.01 -37.08 -78.97
N GLY A 956 -51.13 -38.18 -78.20
CA GLY A 956 -50.84 -39.56 -78.62
C GLY A 956 -51.82 -40.22 -79.63
N PRO A 957 -51.60 -41.49 -80.06
CA PRO A 957 -51.28 -41.73 -81.47
C PRO A 957 -52.41 -42.11 -82.45
N THR A 958 -52.23 -41.72 -83.73
CA THR A 958 -52.98 -42.19 -84.92
C THR A 958 -52.12 -43.13 -85.79
N PRO A 959 -52.66 -44.15 -86.50
CA PRO A 959 -51.85 -45.15 -87.23
C PRO A 959 -50.93 -44.54 -88.28
N HIS A 960 -49.74 -45.12 -88.48
CA HIS A 960 -48.73 -44.65 -89.44
C HIS A 960 -47.86 -45.77 -90.02
N PHE A 961 -47.16 -45.46 -91.11
CA PHE A 961 -46.22 -46.31 -91.84
C PHE A 961 -44.98 -46.69 -91.01
N PRO A 962 -44.54 -47.96 -91.04
CA PRO A 962 -43.38 -48.43 -90.29
C PRO A 962 -42.07 -47.78 -90.76
N LEU A 963 -41.03 -47.80 -89.90
CA LEU A 963 -39.67 -47.47 -90.30
C LEU A 963 -39.19 -48.41 -91.42
N HIS A 964 -38.31 -47.92 -92.29
CA HIS A 964 -37.65 -48.80 -93.27
C HIS A 964 -36.78 -49.84 -92.54
N ASP A 965 -36.58 -51.04 -93.11
CA ASP A 965 -35.90 -52.15 -92.44
C ASP A 965 -34.53 -51.77 -91.83
N TYR A 966 -33.74 -50.95 -92.53
CA TYR A 966 -32.45 -50.48 -92.00
C TYR A 966 -32.61 -49.49 -90.83
N GLN A 967 -33.64 -48.64 -90.85
CA GLN A 967 -33.98 -47.71 -89.77
C GLN A 967 -34.49 -48.47 -88.54
N GLU A 968 -35.26 -49.54 -88.74
CA GLU A 968 -35.76 -50.41 -87.70
C GLU A 968 -34.62 -51.13 -86.96
N VAL A 969 -33.62 -51.63 -87.70
CA VAL A 969 -32.41 -52.23 -87.12
C VAL A 969 -31.64 -51.21 -86.27
N LEU A 970 -31.49 -49.98 -86.76
CA LEU A 970 -30.80 -48.92 -86.02
C LEU A 970 -31.58 -48.47 -84.78
N ALA A 971 -32.89 -48.27 -84.89
CA ALA A 971 -33.75 -47.92 -83.77
C ALA A 971 -33.73 -49.01 -82.68
N SER A 972 -33.71 -50.28 -83.08
CA SER A 972 -33.61 -51.43 -82.16
C SER A 972 -32.25 -51.50 -81.46
N ARG A 973 -31.14 -51.23 -82.16
CA ARG A 973 -29.81 -51.14 -81.54
C ARG A 973 -29.70 -49.97 -80.57
N MET A 974 -30.25 -48.81 -80.93
CA MET A 974 -30.33 -47.66 -80.03
C MET A 974 -31.17 -47.97 -78.79
N LEU A 975 -32.31 -48.66 -78.94
CA LEU A 975 -33.13 -49.10 -77.83
C LEU A 975 -32.36 -50.07 -76.92
N GLN A 976 -31.63 -51.04 -77.48
CA GLN A 976 -30.78 -51.95 -76.70
C GLN A 976 -29.71 -51.20 -75.90
N LEU A 977 -29.08 -50.18 -76.50
CA LEU A 977 -28.12 -49.32 -75.79
C LEU A 977 -28.79 -48.58 -74.62
N LEU A 978 -29.98 -48.01 -74.83
CA LEU A 978 -30.73 -47.31 -73.78
C LEU A 978 -31.23 -48.24 -72.66
N MET A 979 -31.45 -49.53 -72.94
CA MET A 979 -31.91 -50.53 -71.97
C MET A 979 -30.81 -51.14 -71.10
N GLN A 980 -29.53 -50.82 -71.32
CA GLN A 980 -28.43 -51.32 -70.49
C GLN A 980 -28.48 -50.73 -69.06
N THR A 981 -28.16 -51.54 -68.05
CA THR A 981 -28.20 -51.16 -66.62
C THR A 981 -27.18 -50.07 -66.23
N GLN A 982 -26.16 -49.84 -67.05
CA GLN A 982 -25.31 -48.65 -67.01
C GLN A 982 -25.29 -48.03 -68.43
N PRO A 983 -25.78 -46.80 -68.64
CA PRO A 983 -25.90 -46.22 -69.98
C PRO A 983 -24.55 -45.80 -70.56
N ASP A 984 -24.23 -46.29 -71.76
CA ASP A 984 -23.00 -45.99 -72.50
C ASP A 984 -23.26 -45.04 -73.70
N ARG A 985 -22.21 -44.40 -74.24
CA ARG A 985 -22.33 -43.41 -75.34
C ARG A 985 -22.37 -44.09 -76.71
N GLY A 986 -23.35 -43.71 -77.55
CA GLY A 986 -23.47 -44.21 -78.93
C GLY A 986 -23.45 -43.08 -79.96
N MET A 987 -22.79 -43.30 -81.11
CA MET A 987 -22.83 -42.41 -82.26
C MET A 987 -23.58 -43.07 -83.42
N VAL A 988 -24.61 -42.40 -83.94
CA VAL A 988 -25.39 -42.87 -85.09
C VAL A 988 -25.00 -42.07 -86.33
N SER A 989 -24.40 -42.74 -87.31
CA SER A 989 -24.07 -42.15 -88.61
C SER A 989 -25.06 -42.62 -89.67
N LEU A 990 -25.75 -41.67 -90.29
CA LEU A 990 -26.69 -41.88 -91.40
C LEU A 990 -26.52 -40.74 -92.41
N PRO A 991 -26.67 -40.98 -93.73
CA PRO A 991 -26.64 -39.93 -94.74
C PRO A 991 -27.70 -38.83 -94.49
N THR A 992 -27.47 -37.62 -94.98
CA THR A 992 -28.45 -36.52 -94.88
C THR A 992 -29.69 -36.86 -95.72
N GLY A 993 -30.89 -36.65 -95.17
CA GLY A 993 -32.15 -37.09 -95.77
C GLY A 993 -32.61 -38.51 -95.39
N ALA A 994 -31.74 -39.37 -94.84
CA ALA A 994 -32.09 -40.75 -94.45
C ALA A 994 -32.89 -40.88 -93.13
N GLY A 995 -33.38 -39.77 -92.57
CA GLY A 995 -34.24 -39.79 -91.37
C GLY A 995 -33.53 -39.87 -90.02
N LYS A 996 -32.30 -39.34 -89.88
CA LYS A 996 -31.53 -39.31 -88.62
C LYS A 996 -32.36 -38.92 -87.38
N THR A 997 -32.97 -37.74 -87.45
CA THR A 997 -33.77 -37.16 -86.36
C THR A 997 -34.97 -38.04 -86.01
N ARG A 998 -35.64 -38.59 -87.03
CA ARG A 998 -36.80 -39.46 -86.87
C ARG A 998 -36.44 -40.80 -86.22
N VAL A 999 -35.35 -41.44 -86.66
CA VAL A 999 -34.87 -42.71 -86.08
C VAL A 999 -34.49 -42.53 -84.61
N ALA A 1000 -33.79 -41.44 -84.29
CA ALA A 1000 -33.40 -41.14 -82.91
C ALA A 1000 -34.61 -40.85 -82.00
N ALA A 1001 -35.55 -40.01 -82.45
CA ALA A 1001 -36.77 -39.71 -81.71
C ALA A 1001 -37.61 -40.98 -81.48
N GLU A 1002 -37.74 -41.84 -82.51
CA GLU A 1002 -38.52 -43.08 -82.39
C GLU A 1002 -37.87 -44.10 -81.45
N ALA A 1003 -36.54 -44.26 -81.47
CA ALA A 1003 -35.84 -45.13 -80.52
C ALA A 1003 -36.06 -44.70 -79.07
N VAL A 1004 -36.00 -43.40 -78.79
CA VAL A 1004 -36.25 -42.85 -77.45
C VAL A 1004 -37.72 -43.00 -77.06
N ILE A 1005 -38.67 -42.80 -77.98
CA ILE A 1005 -40.10 -43.01 -77.71
C ILE A 1005 -40.41 -44.48 -77.41
N ARG A 1006 -39.75 -45.42 -78.10
CA ARG A 1006 -39.85 -46.86 -77.80
C ARG A 1006 -39.28 -47.19 -76.41
N TYR A 1007 -38.16 -46.58 -76.03
CA TYR A 1007 -37.61 -46.70 -74.68
C TYR A 1007 -38.60 -46.20 -73.62
N LEU A 1008 -39.21 -45.03 -73.84
CA LEU A 1008 -40.25 -44.50 -72.94
C LEU A 1008 -41.49 -45.41 -72.86
N LYS A 1009 -41.85 -46.10 -73.95
CA LYS A 1009 -42.94 -47.10 -73.96
C LYS A 1009 -42.65 -48.31 -73.08
N THR A 1010 -41.42 -48.81 -73.07
CA THR A 1010 -41.04 -49.99 -72.29
C THR A 1010 -41.11 -49.76 -70.79
N PHE A 1011 -40.76 -48.56 -70.30
CA PHE A 1011 -40.74 -48.24 -68.86
C PHE A 1011 -41.94 -47.41 -68.37
N GLY A 1012 -42.86 -47.04 -69.27
CA GLY A 1012 -44.06 -46.27 -68.95
C GLY A 1012 -43.81 -44.77 -68.74
N ALA A 1013 -44.88 -44.02 -68.43
CA ALA A 1013 -44.85 -42.56 -68.29
C ALA A 1013 -43.96 -42.06 -67.15
N GLU A 1014 -43.63 -42.90 -66.17
CA GLU A 1014 -42.80 -42.59 -65.00
C GLU A 1014 -41.43 -43.31 -65.01
N GLY A 1015 -41.05 -43.89 -66.16
CA GLY A 1015 -39.76 -44.56 -66.29
C GLY A 1015 -38.54 -43.63 -66.12
N PRO A 1016 -37.38 -44.16 -65.72
CA PRO A 1016 -36.12 -43.41 -65.64
C PRO A 1016 -35.72 -42.85 -67.03
N GLY A 1017 -35.06 -41.68 -67.06
CA GLY A 1017 -34.57 -41.07 -68.32
C GLY A 1017 -35.34 -39.85 -68.86
N ARG A 1018 -36.11 -39.14 -68.02
CA ARG A 1018 -36.74 -37.84 -68.32
C ARG A 1018 -36.13 -36.73 -67.44
N PRO A 1019 -36.00 -35.47 -67.90
CA PRO A 1019 -36.35 -34.96 -69.24
C PRO A 1019 -35.31 -35.30 -70.32
N ILE A 1020 -35.72 -35.25 -71.60
CA ILE A 1020 -34.84 -35.45 -72.75
C ILE A 1020 -34.36 -34.08 -73.24
N LEU A 1021 -33.04 -33.91 -73.35
CA LEU A 1021 -32.43 -32.70 -73.88
C LEU A 1021 -32.00 -32.91 -75.34
N TRP A 1022 -32.56 -32.12 -76.26
CA TRP A 1022 -32.17 -32.09 -77.68
C TRP A 1022 -31.40 -30.81 -77.99
N ILE A 1023 -30.16 -30.95 -78.44
CA ILE A 1023 -29.28 -29.81 -78.76
C ILE A 1023 -29.04 -29.78 -80.27
N ALA A 1024 -29.26 -28.63 -80.92
CA ALA A 1024 -28.89 -28.40 -82.31
C ALA A 1024 -28.19 -27.04 -82.49
N GLN A 1025 -27.45 -26.88 -83.57
CA GLN A 1025 -26.57 -25.72 -83.82
C GLN A 1025 -27.29 -24.47 -84.36
N SER A 1026 -28.54 -24.58 -84.82
CA SER A 1026 -29.30 -23.45 -85.39
C SER A 1026 -30.78 -23.51 -85.03
N THR A 1027 -31.45 -22.35 -85.04
CA THR A 1027 -32.90 -22.22 -84.82
C THR A 1027 -33.71 -23.05 -85.80
N GLU A 1028 -33.30 -23.07 -87.07
CA GLU A 1028 -33.92 -23.88 -88.11
C GLU A 1028 -33.87 -25.39 -87.81
N LEU A 1029 -32.72 -25.91 -87.35
CA LEU A 1029 -32.55 -27.34 -87.06
C LEU A 1029 -33.31 -27.78 -85.81
N CYS A 1030 -33.38 -26.92 -84.80
CA CYS A 1030 -34.23 -27.18 -83.64
C CYS A 1030 -35.71 -27.18 -84.04
N GLU A 1031 -36.16 -26.28 -84.93
CA GLU A 1031 -37.56 -26.27 -85.37
C GLU A 1031 -37.90 -27.55 -86.17
N GLN A 1032 -36.97 -28.03 -87.01
CA GLN A 1032 -37.10 -29.35 -87.65
C GLN A 1032 -37.17 -30.50 -86.64
N ALA A 1033 -36.44 -30.39 -85.52
CA ALA A 1033 -36.52 -31.36 -84.43
C ALA A 1033 -37.88 -31.30 -83.72
N VAL A 1034 -38.39 -30.10 -83.40
CA VAL A 1034 -39.73 -29.93 -82.79
C VAL A 1034 -40.81 -30.59 -83.66
N GLN A 1035 -40.79 -30.33 -84.97
CA GLN A 1035 -41.72 -30.93 -85.91
C GLN A 1035 -41.57 -32.46 -85.96
N SER A 1036 -40.34 -32.98 -85.95
CA SER A 1036 -40.08 -34.43 -85.97
C SER A 1036 -40.54 -35.11 -84.68
N TRP A 1037 -40.27 -34.53 -83.52
CA TRP A 1037 -40.70 -35.06 -82.22
C TRP A 1037 -42.22 -35.05 -82.07
N LYS A 1038 -42.87 -33.94 -82.47
CA LYS A 1038 -44.33 -33.82 -82.53
C LYS A 1038 -44.90 -34.92 -83.43
N TYR A 1039 -44.39 -35.04 -84.64
CA TYR A 1039 -44.83 -36.04 -85.60
C TYR A 1039 -44.67 -37.47 -85.08
N VAL A 1040 -43.50 -37.85 -84.58
CA VAL A 1040 -43.28 -39.23 -84.08
C VAL A 1040 -44.13 -39.50 -82.84
N TRP A 1041 -44.30 -38.53 -81.92
CA TRP A 1041 -45.16 -38.69 -80.75
C TRP A 1041 -46.63 -38.90 -81.11
N GLU A 1042 -47.15 -38.12 -82.06
CA GLU A 1042 -48.51 -38.26 -82.59
C GLU A 1042 -48.75 -39.60 -83.31
N LYS A 1043 -47.70 -40.36 -83.64
CA LYS A 1043 -47.80 -41.63 -84.37
C LYS A 1043 -47.44 -42.86 -83.54
N THR A 1044 -46.42 -42.76 -82.68
CA THR A 1044 -45.87 -43.89 -81.91
C THR A 1044 -45.73 -43.58 -80.43
N GLY A 1045 -46.27 -42.46 -79.92
CA GLY A 1045 -46.25 -42.12 -78.50
C GLY A 1045 -47.06 -43.07 -77.60
N LEU A 1046 -46.98 -42.85 -76.29
CA LEU A 1046 -47.84 -43.53 -75.29
C LEU A 1046 -49.25 -42.95 -75.36
N GLY A 1047 -50.25 -43.79 -75.67
CA GLY A 1047 -51.65 -43.38 -75.69
C GLY A 1047 -52.08 -42.79 -74.34
N GLY A 1048 -52.85 -41.69 -74.37
CA GLY A 1048 -53.28 -40.97 -73.17
C GLY A 1048 -52.26 -40.00 -72.56
N THR A 1049 -51.07 -39.82 -73.16
CA THR A 1049 -50.04 -38.88 -72.65
C THR A 1049 -49.66 -37.80 -73.67
N ARG A 1050 -49.47 -36.56 -73.20
CA ARG A 1050 -49.07 -35.41 -74.01
C ARG A 1050 -47.56 -35.19 -73.95
N LEU A 1051 -46.92 -34.98 -75.11
CA LEU A 1051 -45.54 -34.49 -75.17
C LEU A 1051 -45.57 -32.96 -75.17
N SER A 1052 -44.84 -32.37 -74.22
CA SER A 1052 -44.60 -30.92 -74.18
C SER A 1052 -43.19 -30.64 -74.67
N ILE A 1053 -43.08 -29.87 -75.76
CA ILE A 1053 -41.80 -29.46 -76.34
C ILE A 1053 -41.62 -27.97 -76.03
N SER A 1054 -40.64 -27.66 -75.18
CA SER A 1054 -40.31 -26.29 -74.82
C SER A 1054 -39.13 -25.81 -75.66
N ARG A 1055 -39.29 -24.66 -76.33
CA ARG A 1055 -38.22 -24.05 -77.12
C ARG A 1055 -37.33 -23.21 -76.20
N PHE A 1056 -36.03 -23.51 -76.20
CA PHE A 1056 -35.00 -22.75 -75.47
C PHE A 1056 -34.05 -22.19 -76.53
N TRP A 1057 -34.31 -20.95 -76.97
CA TRP A 1057 -33.56 -20.25 -78.02
C TRP A 1057 -32.50 -19.32 -77.42
#